data_AF-A0A8H5RSY8-F1
#
_entry.id   AF-A0A8H5RSY8-F1
#
_cell.length_a   1.000
_cell.length_b   1.000
_cell.length_c   1.000
_cell.angle_alpha   90.00
_cell.angle_beta   90.00
_cell.angle_gamma   90.00
#
_symmetry.space_group_name_H-M   'P 1'
#
loop_
_entity.id
_entity.type
_entity.pdbx_description
1 polymer ?
#
loop_
_entity_poly.entity_id
_entity_poly.type
_entity_poly.pdbx_seq_one_letter_code
_entity_poly.pdbx_strand_id
1 'polypeptide(L)'
;MPSVPAKKQDFVQETFLLRDTKGLCLALSCRWKISAHKSTASYFLTADVVLQEVPITEWFEQDAAGGSIADITGTPLEPLIRQTCYPNGTSIPATEARTATIILSPRSGYLCRSDIISVRMRHSDFIDSIVQFNNWNQKISSLASGDRKWPSSLSALLPSSPGALVVKRCSKQTTNSSLNLLQHDLERRLKFNWIVSKKPIARTVAVVGGRPMYDEIQGMYGSRGFFEAAQALGMSLIVFDEPNHWLKNEKYSHLRQEFIPVDMSNITDLPRRMADALKDKHVDGIVTFTDGFVIATAEAAEILKLPTEPLSSMQKAHYKHEMRRLVNKTNIQAIHLTSVDQLEDVDIQQSFQSLKYPLIVKPSRGQFSRGVKKVGGDAAMRQAVRELNKEGLMEQGVLIETYVDGPELDANFVLWDGQILFLEVTDNLPCPGDKSAATSDESFVETVQISNSGLPANELSIIRNSLHDSLLQLGFRSGVFHVEARMQNSCMQYQDLRGDNILDLAPVSRSREQDPDVFLIEVNARSPGTAGTWATLYTYGVDMGALQLLHAVGDQERFASLSQPFSSTLGRDHADVGGGGGAQYWGAHCMIPVHRDHVFVPPGFIDMVLAEIPHISAHVSRAELYAEAGSSVSPGDSAWVAYFLLFSKVDRRHLLEMYHLVAQVSRSILDEHMEDREDMTLSV
;
A
#
# COMPACT_ATOMS: atom_id res chain seq x y z
N MET A 1 -34.11 18.39 9.03
CA MET A 1 -35.18 17.59 9.65
C MET A 1 -35.11 17.76 11.16
N PRO A 2 -36.23 17.84 11.90
CA PRO A 2 -36.20 18.03 13.34
C PRO A 2 -35.63 16.77 14.01
N SER A 3 -34.79 16.99 15.03
CA SER A 3 -34.09 15.98 15.81
C SER A 3 -35.06 15.08 16.59
N VAL A 4 -35.06 13.78 16.31
CA VAL A 4 -35.66 12.77 17.18
C VAL A 4 -34.72 12.53 18.37
N PRO A 5 -35.20 12.61 19.63
CA PRO A 5 -34.35 12.34 20.79
C PRO A 5 -33.97 10.86 20.84
N ALA A 6 -32.69 10.56 21.09
CA ALA A 6 -32.20 9.20 21.29
C ALA A 6 -32.85 8.60 22.55
N LYS A 7 -33.91 7.79 22.40
CA LYS A 7 -34.38 6.91 23.46
C LYS A 7 -33.24 5.92 23.78
N LYS A 8 -32.84 5.82 25.05
CA LYS A 8 -32.03 4.68 25.53
C LYS A 8 -32.80 3.41 25.19
N GLN A 9 -32.29 2.60 24.26
CA GLN A 9 -32.80 1.25 24.05
C GLN A 9 -32.19 0.33 25.10
N ASP A 10 -33.05 -0.41 25.79
CA ASP A 10 -32.64 -1.51 26.65
C ASP A 10 -32.10 -2.66 25.78
N PHE A 11 -31.20 -3.47 26.35
CA PHE A 11 -30.67 -4.65 25.67
C PHE A 11 -31.80 -5.64 25.37
N VAL A 12 -31.82 -6.18 24.16
CA VAL A 12 -32.60 -7.36 23.79
C VAL A 12 -31.85 -8.59 24.27
N GLN A 13 -32.55 -9.53 24.90
CA GLN A 13 -31.98 -10.78 25.40
C GLN A 13 -32.50 -11.96 24.59
N GLU A 14 -31.59 -12.82 24.14
CA GLU A 14 -31.86 -14.05 23.42
C GLU A 14 -31.00 -15.18 24.01
N THR A 15 -31.46 -16.42 23.87
CA THR A 15 -30.71 -17.61 24.25
C THR A 15 -30.43 -18.44 23.00
N PHE A 16 -29.16 -18.75 22.75
CA PHE A 16 -28.72 -19.53 21.60
C PHE A 16 -28.21 -20.90 22.01
N LEU A 17 -28.43 -21.86 21.12
CA LEU A 17 -27.88 -23.20 21.21
C LEU A 17 -26.86 -23.41 20.09
N LEU A 18 -25.63 -23.78 20.46
CA LEU A 18 -24.58 -24.11 19.50
C LEU A 18 -24.09 -25.53 19.74
N ARG A 19 -24.14 -26.36 18.70
CA ARG A 19 -23.63 -27.74 18.77
C ARG A 19 -22.19 -27.78 18.29
N ASP A 20 -21.31 -28.44 19.03
CA ASP A 20 -19.96 -28.73 18.53
C ASP A 20 -19.97 -29.87 17.49
N THR A 21 -18.81 -30.12 16.86
CA THR A 21 -18.67 -31.19 15.86
C THR A 21 -18.80 -32.61 16.45
N LYS A 22 -18.82 -32.74 17.78
CA LYS A 22 -19.01 -34.00 18.53
C LYS A 22 -20.43 -34.14 19.10
N GLY A 23 -21.33 -33.18 18.84
CA GLY A 23 -22.72 -33.17 19.29
C GLY A 23 -22.95 -32.63 20.70
N LEU A 24 -21.94 -32.06 21.37
CA LEU A 24 -22.09 -31.37 22.65
C LEU A 24 -22.87 -30.07 22.45
N CYS A 25 -23.86 -29.82 23.29
CA CYS A 25 -24.71 -28.63 23.23
C CYS A 25 -24.18 -27.54 24.17
N LEU A 26 -23.99 -26.33 23.64
CA LEU A 26 -23.61 -25.15 24.40
C LEU A 26 -24.77 -24.17 24.43
N ALA A 27 -25.16 -23.75 25.63
CA ALA A 27 -26.18 -22.73 25.85
C ALA A 27 -25.51 -21.37 26.08
N LEU A 28 -25.92 -20.37 25.32
CA LEU A 28 -25.34 -19.04 25.35
C LEU A 28 -26.41 -18.00 25.62
N SER A 29 -26.19 -17.17 26.63
CA SER A 29 -26.95 -15.94 26.84
C SER A 29 -26.36 -14.86 25.92
N CYS A 30 -27.21 -14.30 25.07
CA CYS A 30 -26.86 -13.21 24.18
C CYS A 30 -27.68 -11.97 24.56
N ARG A 31 -26.99 -10.88 24.86
CA ARG A 31 -27.59 -9.56 25.04
C ARG A 31 -27.06 -8.63 23.98
N TRP A 32 -27.93 -7.96 23.24
CA TRP A 32 -27.49 -7.00 22.24
C TRP A 32 -28.31 -5.72 22.24
N LYS A 33 -27.71 -4.64 21.74
CA LYS A 33 -28.38 -3.35 21.55
C LYS A 33 -27.86 -2.69 20.29
N ILE A 34 -28.69 -1.89 19.64
CA ILE A 34 -28.26 -1.06 18.51
C ILE A 34 -27.80 0.28 19.05
N SER A 35 -26.59 0.66 18.66
CA SER A 35 -25.96 1.93 19.03
C SER A 35 -26.07 2.88 17.83
N ALA A 36 -27.08 3.76 17.86
CA ALA A 36 -27.27 4.82 16.87
C ALA A 36 -26.78 6.16 17.44
N HIS A 37 -25.57 6.58 17.06
CA HIS A 37 -24.99 7.84 17.51
C HIS A 37 -25.44 9.02 16.62
N LYS A 38 -25.64 10.19 17.23
CA LYS A 38 -26.19 11.39 16.56
C LYS A 38 -25.34 11.89 15.38
N SER A 39 -24.06 11.52 15.28
CA SER A 39 -23.13 11.95 14.22
C SER A 39 -22.91 10.92 13.09
N THR A 40 -23.27 9.64 13.29
CA THR A 40 -22.83 8.52 12.42
C THR A 40 -23.86 8.08 11.38
N ALA A 41 -25.03 8.72 11.39
CA ALA A 41 -26.23 8.27 10.68
C ALA A 41 -26.14 8.16 9.13
N SER A 42 -25.00 8.45 8.49
CA SER A 42 -24.87 8.37 7.02
C SER A 42 -24.17 7.12 6.46
N TYR A 43 -23.25 6.48 7.20
CA TYR A 43 -22.37 5.44 6.62
C TYR A 43 -22.53 4.06 7.24
N PHE A 44 -22.63 3.96 8.56
CA PHE A 44 -22.79 2.69 9.27
C PHE A 44 -23.56 2.88 10.57
N LEU A 45 -24.14 1.78 11.08
CA LEU A 45 -24.66 1.62 12.43
C LEU A 45 -23.93 0.45 13.08
N THR A 46 -24.02 0.33 14.40
CA THR A 46 -23.44 -0.79 15.14
C THR A 46 -24.49 -1.47 16.01
N ALA A 47 -24.37 -2.79 16.16
CA ALA A 47 -25.04 -3.52 17.23
C ALA A 47 -24.00 -4.15 18.14
N ASP A 48 -23.98 -3.74 19.41
CA ASP A 48 -23.10 -4.28 20.42
C ASP A 48 -23.72 -5.57 20.95
N VAL A 49 -22.97 -6.66 20.92
CA VAL A 49 -23.37 -8.01 21.32
C VAL A 49 -22.51 -8.45 22.48
N VAL A 50 -23.15 -8.89 23.55
CA VAL A 50 -22.51 -9.44 24.75
C VAL A 50 -22.94 -10.90 24.88
N LEU A 51 -21.97 -11.80 24.83
CA LEU A 51 -22.17 -13.24 24.88
C LEU A 51 -21.62 -13.80 26.19
N GLN A 52 -22.35 -14.71 26.81
CA GLN A 52 -21.92 -15.43 28.02
C GLN A 52 -22.40 -16.88 27.95
N GLU A 53 -21.51 -17.83 28.28
CA GLU A 53 -21.86 -19.24 28.41
C GLU A 53 -22.70 -19.47 29.67
N VAL A 54 -23.77 -20.26 29.53
CA VAL A 54 -24.71 -20.55 30.61
C VAL A 54 -24.65 -22.05 30.93
N PRO A 55 -24.61 -22.46 32.21
CA PRO A 55 -24.67 -23.87 32.58
C PRO A 55 -25.91 -24.56 32.03
N ILE A 56 -25.75 -25.78 31.49
CA ILE A 56 -26.84 -26.61 30.93
C ILE A 56 -27.90 -26.99 32.00
N THR A 57 -27.65 -26.76 33.28
CA THR A 57 -28.65 -26.94 34.35
C THR A 57 -29.67 -25.80 34.42
N GLU A 58 -29.28 -24.55 34.12
CA GLU A 58 -30.19 -23.38 34.03
C GLU A 58 -30.98 -23.37 32.70
N TRP A 59 -30.55 -24.20 31.74
CA TRP A 59 -31.15 -24.40 30.41
C TRP A 59 -32.53 -25.06 30.46
N PHE A 60 -32.73 -26.05 31.34
CA PHE A 60 -34.02 -26.75 31.49
C PHE A 60 -35.11 -25.88 32.14
N GLU A 61 -34.73 -24.88 32.94
CA GLU A 61 -35.69 -23.97 33.60
C GLU A 61 -36.22 -22.89 32.65
N GLN A 62 -35.42 -22.41 31.69
CA GLN A 62 -35.85 -21.41 30.69
C GLN A 62 -36.75 -21.98 29.58
N ASP A 63 -36.50 -23.21 29.14
CA ASP A 63 -37.34 -23.91 28.16
C ASP A 63 -38.75 -24.19 28.75
N ALA A 64 -38.80 -24.52 30.05
CA ALA A 64 -40.05 -24.66 30.81
C ALA A 64 -40.83 -23.34 31.02
N ALA A 65 -40.16 -22.18 30.88
CA ALA A 65 -40.75 -20.85 31.03
C ALA A 65 -41.25 -20.22 29.72
N GLY A 66 -41.17 -20.95 28.59
CA GLY A 66 -41.70 -20.49 27.29
C GLY A 66 -40.80 -19.54 26.51
N GLY A 67 -39.50 -19.47 26.83
CA GLY A 67 -38.52 -18.74 26.03
C GLY A 67 -38.18 -19.47 24.73
N SER A 68 -38.25 -18.80 23.57
CA SER A 68 -37.83 -19.39 22.30
C SER A 68 -36.31 -19.52 22.24
N ILE A 69 -35.79 -20.76 22.27
CA ILE A 69 -34.36 -21.06 22.10
C ILE A 69 -34.06 -21.27 20.61
N ALA A 70 -33.09 -20.53 20.07
CA ALA A 70 -32.69 -20.68 18.66
C ALA A 70 -31.42 -21.54 18.53
N ASP A 71 -31.51 -22.65 17.78
CA ASP A 71 -30.32 -23.41 17.33
C ASP A 71 -29.66 -22.65 16.18
N ILE A 72 -28.44 -22.20 16.41
CA ILE A 72 -27.67 -21.36 15.48
C ILE A 72 -26.62 -22.16 14.70
N THR A 73 -26.56 -23.47 14.90
CA THR A 73 -25.63 -24.35 14.19
C THR A 73 -25.94 -24.32 12.69
N GLY A 74 -24.92 -24.09 11.86
CA GLY A 74 -25.01 -23.91 10.41
C GLY A 74 -25.53 -22.54 9.97
N THR A 75 -25.82 -21.61 10.89
CA THR A 75 -26.31 -20.26 10.56
C THR A 75 -25.16 -19.26 10.41
N PRO A 76 -25.37 -18.09 9.77
CA PRO A 76 -24.33 -17.06 9.68
C PRO A 76 -23.89 -16.47 11.04
N LEU A 77 -24.63 -16.74 12.13
CA LEU A 77 -24.23 -16.37 13.50
C LEU A 77 -23.21 -17.33 14.11
N GLU A 78 -23.14 -18.58 13.64
CA GLU A 78 -22.21 -19.58 14.20
C GLU A 78 -20.75 -19.11 14.13
N PRO A 79 -20.21 -18.63 12.99
CA PRO A 79 -18.83 -18.17 12.93
C PRO A 79 -18.53 -17.05 13.91
N LEU A 80 -19.45 -16.07 14.05
CA LEU A 80 -19.32 -14.98 15.01
C LEU A 80 -19.22 -15.50 16.43
N ILE A 81 -20.11 -16.39 16.81
CA ILE A 81 -20.21 -16.90 18.18
C ILE A 81 -19.03 -17.81 18.50
N ARG A 82 -18.63 -18.69 17.57
CA ARG A 82 -17.42 -19.51 17.73
C ARG A 82 -16.18 -18.65 17.91
N GLN A 83 -15.99 -17.64 17.06
CA GLN A 83 -14.82 -16.79 17.11
C GLN A 83 -14.78 -15.89 18.35
N THR A 84 -15.95 -15.48 18.86
CA THR A 84 -16.06 -14.64 20.06
C THR A 84 -15.90 -15.44 21.36
N CYS A 85 -16.49 -16.63 21.43
CA CYS A 85 -16.56 -17.44 22.65
C CYS A 85 -15.53 -18.56 22.72
N TYR A 86 -14.91 -18.94 21.60
CA TYR A 86 -13.97 -20.06 21.51
C TYR A 86 -12.78 -19.74 20.59
N PRO A 87 -12.05 -18.63 20.82
CA PRO A 87 -10.88 -18.33 20.02
C PRO A 87 -9.88 -19.49 20.13
N ASN A 88 -9.45 -20.03 19.00
CA ASN A 88 -8.53 -21.18 18.92
C ASN A 88 -9.06 -22.50 19.52
N GLY A 89 -10.38 -22.65 19.66
CA GLY A 89 -11.01 -23.91 20.05
C GLY A 89 -10.97 -24.23 21.56
N THR A 90 -10.57 -23.28 22.40
CA THR A 90 -10.64 -23.42 23.87
C THR A 90 -11.89 -22.74 24.44
N SER A 91 -12.60 -23.44 25.33
CA SER A 91 -13.80 -22.91 26.00
C SER A 91 -13.44 -21.88 27.05
N ILE A 92 -14.19 -20.79 27.08
CA ILE A 92 -14.04 -19.72 28.07
C ILE A 92 -14.80 -20.13 29.34
N PRO A 93 -14.31 -19.77 30.55
CA PRO A 93 -15.06 -20.01 31.78
C PRO A 93 -16.44 -19.34 31.76
N ALA A 94 -17.47 -20.04 32.23
CA ALA A 94 -18.88 -19.56 32.27
C ALA A 94 -19.10 -18.22 33.03
N THR A 95 -18.10 -17.77 33.79
CA THR A 95 -18.14 -16.53 34.58
C THR A 95 -17.79 -15.27 33.78
N GLU A 96 -17.37 -15.39 32.52
CA GLU A 96 -16.88 -14.24 31.74
C GLU A 96 -17.70 -13.94 30.48
N ALA A 97 -18.16 -12.69 30.36
CA ALA A 97 -18.82 -12.20 29.16
C ALA A 97 -17.81 -11.73 28.10
N ARG A 98 -18.10 -12.02 26.82
CA ARG A 98 -17.35 -11.53 25.65
C ARG A 98 -18.18 -10.55 24.86
N THR A 99 -17.49 -9.68 24.12
CA THR A 99 -18.16 -8.60 23.38
C THR A 99 -17.76 -8.67 21.91
N ALA A 100 -18.76 -8.53 21.05
CA ALA A 100 -18.60 -8.32 19.63
C ALA A 100 -19.43 -7.12 19.18
N THR A 101 -19.06 -6.50 18.07
CA THR A 101 -19.81 -5.42 17.44
C THR A 101 -20.15 -5.81 16.02
N ILE A 102 -21.45 -5.93 15.71
CA ILE A 102 -21.94 -6.17 14.35
C ILE A 102 -22.00 -4.82 13.63
N ILE A 103 -21.35 -4.73 12.47
CA ILE A 103 -21.45 -3.55 11.60
C ILE A 103 -22.75 -3.67 10.80
N LEU A 104 -23.49 -2.59 10.68
CA LEU A 104 -24.77 -2.54 9.99
C LEU A 104 -24.77 -1.42 8.96
N SER A 105 -25.34 -1.70 7.80
CA SER A 105 -25.51 -0.70 6.75
C SER A 105 -26.87 0.02 6.89
N PRO A 106 -26.89 1.35 6.98
CA PRO A 106 -28.13 2.13 6.90
C PRO A 106 -28.68 2.20 5.47
N ARG A 107 -27.93 1.72 4.46
CA ARG A 107 -28.28 1.81 3.03
C ARG A 107 -28.27 0.43 2.38
N SER A 108 -29.09 0.25 1.35
CA SER A 108 -29.04 -0.96 0.54
C SER A 108 -28.08 -0.76 -0.63
N GLY A 109 -27.34 -1.80 -0.98
CA GLY A 109 -26.36 -1.77 -2.07
C GLY A 109 -25.43 -2.97 -2.02
N TYR A 110 -24.22 -2.81 -2.51
CA TYR A 110 -23.17 -3.84 -2.53
C TYR A 110 -21.90 -3.29 -1.90
N LEU A 111 -21.03 -4.16 -1.39
CA LEU A 111 -19.74 -3.70 -0.89
C LEU A 111 -18.87 -3.22 -2.05
N CYS A 112 -18.14 -2.12 -1.85
CA CYS A 112 -17.12 -1.70 -2.81
C CYS A 112 -15.99 -2.74 -2.95
N ARG A 113 -15.76 -3.54 -1.91
CA ARG A 113 -14.82 -4.66 -1.87
C ARG A 113 -15.26 -5.62 -0.75
N SER A 114 -15.26 -6.93 -0.97
CA SER A 114 -15.91 -7.86 -0.03
C SER A 114 -15.28 -7.89 1.37
N ASP A 115 -13.96 -7.76 1.45
CA ASP A 115 -13.17 -7.76 2.69
C ASP A 115 -12.91 -6.33 3.22
N ILE A 116 -13.68 -5.32 2.78
CA ILE A 116 -13.40 -3.91 3.11
C ILE A 116 -13.35 -3.63 4.61
N ILE A 117 -14.14 -4.34 5.42
CA ILE A 117 -14.08 -4.23 6.88
C ILE A 117 -12.71 -4.70 7.40
N SER A 118 -12.23 -5.85 6.92
CA SER A 118 -10.93 -6.41 7.28
C SER A 118 -9.79 -5.48 6.90
N VAL A 119 -9.84 -4.92 5.69
CA VAL A 119 -8.85 -3.95 5.21
C VAL A 119 -8.81 -2.71 6.11
N ARG A 120 -9.97 -2.12 6.43
CA ARG A 120 -10.04 -0.85 7.17
C ARG A 120 -9.76 -0.99 8.66
N MET A 121 -9.97 -2.17 9.25
CA MET A 121 -9.73 -2.43 10.68
C MET A 121 -8.29 -2.84 11.00
N ARG A 122 -7.42 -2.97 10.01
CA ARG A 122 -6.02 -3.32 10.24
C ARG A 122 -5.33 -2.32 11.17
N HIS A 123 -4.59 -2.85 12.14
CA HIS A 123 -3.91 -2.13 13.23
C HIS A 123 -4.85 -1.35 14.17
N SER A 124 -6.15 -1.69 14.21
CA SER A 124 -7.02 -1.23 15.29
C SER A 124 -6.55 -1.81 16.64
N ASP A 125 -6.48 -0.96 17.66
CA ASP A 125 -6.10 -1.40 19.02
C ASP A 125 -7.24 -2.14 19.74
N PHE A 126 -8.46 -2.03 19.20
CA PHE A 126 -9.69 -2.46 19.85
C PHE A 126 -10.25 -3.77 19.29
N ILE A 127 -9.77 -4.22 18.14
CA ILE A 127 -10.27 -5.41 17.45
C ILE A 127 -9.28 -6.55 17.60
N ASP A 128 -9.80 -7.71 17.99
CA ASP A 128 -9.05 -8.96 18.08
C ASP A 128 -9.13 -9.72 16.75
N SER A 129 -10.34 -9.87 16.22
CA SER A 129 -10.56 -10.57 14.95
C SER A 129 -11.88 -10.16 14.30
N ILE A 130 -12.08 -10.56 13.04
CA ILE A 130 -13.19 -10.10 12.19
C ILE A 130 -13.90 -11.32 11.60
N VAL A 131 -15.22 -11.26 11.57
CA VAL A 131 -16.09 -12.29 11.00
C VAL A 131 -16.83 -11.68 9.82
N GLN A 132 -16.59 -12.19 8.62
CA GLN A 132 -17.23 -11.69 7.40
C GLN A 132 -18.50 -12.49 7.10
N PHE A 133 -19.58 -11.80 6.71
CA PHE A 133 -20.87 -12.44 6.42
C PHE A 133 -21.19 -12.53 4.92
N ASN A 134 -20.50 -11.75 4.09
CA ASN A 134 -20.89 -11.54 2.69
C ASN A 134 -19.73 -11.82 1.73
N ASN A 135 -20.08 -12.14 0.49
CA ASN A 135 -19.16 -12.19 -0.64
C ASN A 135 -19.26 -10.89 -1.49
N TRP A 136 -18.48 -10.81 -2.56
CA TRP A 136 -18.36 -9.61 -3.41
C TRP A 136 -19.63 -9.24 -4.21
N ASN A 137 -20.57 -10.17 -4.42
CA ASN A 137 -21.77 -9.92 -5.26
C ASN A 137 -23.10 -9.91 -4.50
N GLN A 138 -23.06 -10.13 -3.19
CA GLN A 138 -24.25 -10.17 -2.35
C GLN A 138 -24.76 -8.76 -2.05
N LYS A 139 -26.07 -8.56 -2.24
CA LYS A 139 -26.74 -7.31 -1.91
C LYS A 139 -26.94 -7.20 -0.40
N ILE A 140 -26.52 -6.08 0.18
CA ILE A 140 -26.79 -5.68 1.55
C ILE A 140 -28.13 -4.94 1.59
N SER A 141 -28.98 -5.32 2.53
CA SER A 141 -30.29 -4.69 2.77
C SER A 141 -30.11 -3.45 3.67
N SER A 142 -30.88 -2.39 3.43
CA SER A 142 -30.89 -1.25 4.36
C SER A 142 -31.62 -1.65 5.64
N LEU A 143 -31.02 -1.36 6.79
CA LEU A 143 -31.77 -1.35 8.04
C LEU A 143 -32.73 -0.16 8.02
N ALA A 144 -34.05 -0.41 8.01
CA ALA A 144 -35.05 0.64 7.80
C ALA A 144 -34.96 1.74 8.87
N SER A 145 -34.44 2.91 8.50
CA SER A 145 -34.40 4.11 9.34
C SER A 145 -35.68 4.94 9.11
N GLY A 146 -36.76 4.57 9.79
CA GLY A 146 -38.04 5.29 9.81
C GLY A 146 -38.89 4.87 11.01
N ASP A 147 -40.18 5.25 11.07
CA ASP A 147 -41.15 4.92 12.15
C ASP A 147 -41.43 3.41 12.36
N ARG A 148 -40.59 2.51 11.84
CA ARG A 148 -40.69 1.06 12.02
C ARG A 148 -39.94 0.63 13.27
N LYS A 149 -40.52 -0.35 13.98
CA LYS A 149 -39.87 -1.03 15.11
C LYS A 149 -38.54 -1.64 14.64
N TRP A 150 -37.49 -1.48 15.44
CA TRP A 150 -36.24 -2.20 15.27
C TRP A 150 -36.47 -3.71 15.22
N PRO A 151 -35.62 -4.49 14.51
CA PRO A 151 -35.77 -5.93 14.44
C PRO A 151 -35.81 -6.58 15.82
N SER A 152 -36.57 -7.68 15.95
CA SER A 152 -36.81 -8.36 17.23
C SER A 152 -35.82 -9.47 17.56
N SER A 153 -34.89 -9.79 16.65
CA SER A 153 -33.84 -10.81 16.84
C SER A 153 -32.52 -10.37 16.21
N LEU A 154 -31.41 -10.90 16.73
CA LEU A 154 -30.07 -10.67 16.21
C LEU A 154 -29.92 -11.16 14.76
N SER A 155 -30.52 -12.31 14.44
CA SER A 155 -30.49 -12.91 13.10
C SER A 155 -31.12 -12.02 12.03
N ALA A 156 -32.13 -11.22 12.40
CA ALA A 156 -32.79 -10.29 11.49
C ALA A 156 -31.92 -9.09 11.10
N LEU A 157 -30.78 -8.87 11.78
CA LEU A 157 -29.80 -7.82 11.44
C LEU A 157 -28.82 -8.25 10.34
N LEU A 158 -28.58 -9.56 10.18
CA LEU A 158 -27.54 -10.09 9.30
C LEU A 158 -27.68 -9.70 7.82
N PRO A 159 -28.88 -9.64 7.21
CA PRO A 159 -29.01 -9.17 5.82
C PRO A 159 -28.53 -7.73 5.58
N SER A 160 -28.41 -6.93 6.66
CA SER A 160 -27.90 -5.56 6.64
C SER A 160 -26.45 -5.44 7.07
N SER A 161 -25.79 -6.54 7.44
CA SER A 161 -24.45 -6.54 8.00
C SER A 161 -23.44 -7.08 7.00
N PRO A 162 -22.30 -6.42 6.74
CA PRO A 162 -21.18 -7.01 6.02
C PRO A 162 -20.35 -7.98 6.85
N GLY A 163 -20.45 -7.89 8.18
CA GLY A 163 -19.58 -8.58 9.11
C GLY A 163 -19.64 -8.02 10.52
N ALA A 164 -18.91 -8.68 11.41
CA ALA A 164 -18.83 -8.38 12.83
C ALA A 164 -17.39 -8.38 13.32
N LEU A 165 -17.15 -7.67 14.42
CA LEU A 165 -15.85 -7.42 15.00
C LEU A 165 -15.81 -8.03 16.40
N VAL A 166 -14.83 -8.89 16.67
CA VAL A 166 -14.57 -9.41 18.01
C VAL A 166 -13.74 -8.39 18.77
N VAL A 167 -14.25 -7.89 19.89
CA VAL A 167 -13.62 -6.80 20.63
C VAL A 167 -12.50 -7.33 21.51
N LYS A 168 -11.32 -6.69 21.42
CA LYS A 168 -10.13 -7.03 22.20
C LYS A 168 -10.38 -6.78 23.69
N ARG A 169 -9.95 -7.73 24.53
CA ARG A 169 -10.10 -7.62 25.99
C ARG A 169 -9.01 -6.74 26.58
N CYS A 170 -9.37 -5.59 27.14
CA CYS A 170 -8.46 -4.77 27.93
C CYS A 170 -8.67 -5.01 29.43
N SER A 171 -7.66 -5.53 30.12
CA SER A 171 -7.70 -5.83 31.57
C SER A 171 -7.92 -4.62 32.48
N LYS A 172 -7.75 -3.39 31.96
CA LYS A 172 -7.81 -2.13 32.72
C LYS A 172 -9.04 -1.26 32.43
N GLN A 173 -9.95 -1.67 31.54
CA GLN A 173 -11.08 -0.85 31.10
C GLN A 173 -12.42 -1.56 31.34
N THR A 174 -13.47 -0.78 31.61
CA THR A 174 -14.85 -1.30 31.65
C THR A 174 -15.35 -1.55 30.23
N THR A 175 -16.22 -2.54 30.05
CA THR A 175 -16.79 -2.89 28.73
C THR A 175 -17.42 -1.68 28.02
N ASN A 176 -18.09 -0.80 28.77
CA ASN A 176 -18.70 0.41 28.21
C ASN A 176 -17.67 1.44 27.73
N SER A 177 -16.55 1.60 28.42
CA SER A 177 -15.49 2.53 27.97
C SER A 177 -14.78 2.03 26.71
N SER A 178 -14.56 0.71 26.60
CA SER A 178 -13.92 0.11 25.41
C SER A 178 -14.81 0.17 24.18
N LEU A 179 -16.13 -0.04 24.33
CA LEU A 179 -17.10 0.12 23.22
C LEU A 179 -17.18 1.56 22.71
N ASN A 180 -17.13 2.56 23.60
CA ASN A 180 -17.10 3.96 23.18
C ASN A 180 -15.81 4.32 22.40
N LEU A 181 -14.65 3.79 22.83
CA LEU A 181 -13.39 4.00 22.11
C LEU A 181 -13.38 3.30 20.75
N LEU A 182 -13.90 2.07 20.69
CA LEU A 182 -14.11 1.35 19.44
C LEU A 182 -15.00 2.14 18.50
N GLN A 183 -16.11 2.70 18.98
CA GLN A 183 -17.00 3.50 18.15
C GLN A 183 -16.28 4.68 17.49
N HIS A 184 -15.40 5.38 18.22
CA HIS A 184 -14.58 6.45 17.65
C HIS A 184 -13.57 5.93 16.60
N ASP A 185 -12.98 4.75 16.82
CA ASP A 185 -12.10 4.11 15.85
C ASP A 185 -12.85 3.70 14.56
N LEU A 186 -14.08 3.18 14.70
CA LEU A 186 -14.96 2.86 13.57
C LEU A 186 -15.37 4.11 12.79
N GLU A 187 -15.71 5.20 13.48
CA GLU A 187 -15.99 6.49 12.85
C GLU A 187 -14.80 6.95 12.01
N ARG A 188 -13.58 6.80 12.52
CA ARG A 188 -12.37 7.15 11.79
C ARG A 188 -12.23 6.34 10.49
N ARG A 189 -12.49 5.05 10.58
CA ARG A 189 -12.15 4.07 9.53
C ARG A 189 -13.25 3.86 8.49
N LEU A 190 -14.51 4.03 8.88
CA LEU A 190 -15.69 3.67 8.07
C LEU A 190 -16.54 4.88 7.63
N LYS A 191 -16.06 6.11 7.84
CA LYS A 191 -16.71 7.35 7.36
C LYS A 191 -16.44 7.60 5.87
N PHE A 192 -16.88 6.68 5.02
CA PHE A 192 -16.83 6.79 3.57
C PHE A 192 -17.89 5.90 2.91
N ASN A 193 -18.08 6.03 1.59
CA ASN A 193 -19.07 5.24 0.85
C ASN A 193 -18.60 3.81 0.56
N TRP A 194 -18.57 2.93 1.56
CA TRP A 194 -18.22 1.51 1.39
C TRP A 194 -19.36 0.63 0.85
N ILE A 195 -20.55 1.21 0.67
CA ILE A 195 -21.69 0.61 -0.03
C ILE A 195 -21.90 1.35 -1.35
N VAL A 196 -21.82 0.62 -2.46
CA VAL A 196 -22.06 1.10 -3.82
C VAL A 196 -23.45 0.68 -4.32
N SER A 197 -24.00 1.49 -5.23
CA SER A 197 -25.35 1.33 -5.75
C SER A 197 -25.44 0.29 -6.87
N LYS A 198 -24.44 0.23 -7.74
CA LYS A 198 -24.39 -0.72 -8.85
C LYS A 198 -23.93 -2.10 -8.36
N LYS A 199 -24.55 -3.15 -8.91
CA LYS A 199 -24.12 -4.53 -8.66
C LYS A 199 -22.74 -4.74 -9.30
N PRO A 200 -21.72 -5.19 -8.52
CA PRO A 200 -20.44 -5.56 -9.09
C PRO A 200 -20.60 -6.67 -10.15
N ILE A 201 -19.84 -6.54 -11.24
CA ILE A 201 -19.81 -7.49 -12.34
C ILE A 201 -18.52 -8.31 -12.19
N ALA A 202 -18.60 -9.63 -12.41
CA ALA A 202 -17.40 -10.46 -12.47
C ALA A 202 -16.55 -10.04 -13.67
N ARG A 203 -15.24 -9.88 -13.47
CA ARG A 203 -14.31 -9.46 -14.53
C ARG A 203 -13.16 -10.43 -14.67
N THR A 204 -12.58 -10.52 -15.85
CA THR A 204 -11.29 -11.18 -16.09
C THR A 204 -10.24 -10.13 -16.45
N VAL A 205 -9.16 -10.07 -15.68
CA VAL A 205 -8.08 -9.08 -15.85
C VAL A 205 -6.78 -9.80 -16.17
N ALA A 206 -6.11 -9.39 -17.24
CA ALA A 206 -4.76 -9.84 -17.57
C ALA A 206 -3.73 -9.05 -16.75
N VAL A 207 -2.78 -9.75 -16.12
CA VAL A 207 -1.70 -9.16 -15.32
C VAL A 207 -0.37 -9.48 -15.98
N VAL A 208 0.39 -8.43 -16.32
CA VAL A 208 1.72 -8.54 -16.95
C VAL A 208 2.80 -8.44 -15.89
N GLY A 209 3.53 -9.54 -15.66
CA GLY A 209 4.49 -9.69 -14.58
C GLY A 209 3.83 -10.11 -13.26
N GLY A 210 4.01 -11.37 -12.88
CA GLY A 210 3.51 -12.02 -11.67
C GLY A 210 4.31 -11.74 -10.39
N ARG A 211 5.47 -11.09 -10.53
CA ARG A 211 6.48 -10.79 -9.49
C ARG A 211 7.12 -12.05 -8.86
N PRO A 212 8.42 -11.98 -8.52
CA PRO A 212 9.12 -13.11 -7.92
C PRO A 212 8.63 -13.43 -6.51
N MET A 213 8.90 -14.67 -6.08
CA MET A 213 8.74 -15.15 -4.71
C MET A 213 10.15 -15.40 -4.17
N TYR A 214 10.62 -14.53 -3.28
CA TYR A 214 11.99 -14.58 -2.75
C TYR A 214 12.14 -15.47 -1.51
N ASP A 215 11.02 -15.81 -0.86
CA ASP A 215 10.99 -16.69 0.30
C ASP A 215 9.89 -17.75 0.15
N GLU A 216 10.25 -18.88 -0.47
CA GLU A 216 9.34 -20.01 -0.63
C GLU A 216 9.02 -20.70 0.70
N ILE A 217 9.96 -20.68 1.66
CA ILE A 217 9.83 -21.34 2.97
C ILE A 217 8.69 -20.69 3.76
N GLN A 218 8.69 -19.36 3.84
CA GLN A 218 7.63 -18.61 4.51
C GLN A 218 6.41 -18.35 3.60
N GLY A 219 6.51 -18.69 2.30
CA GLY A 219 5.44 -18.48 1.32
C GLY A 219 5.09 -17.01 1.13
N MET A 220 6.08 -16.12 1.28
CA MET A 220 5.90 -14.68 1.10
C MET A 220 6.22 -14.28 -0.34
N TYR A 221 5.21 -13.72 -1.02
CA TYR A 221 5.34 -13.24 -2.39
C TYR A 221 4.79 -11.82 -2.50
N GLY A 222 5.55 -10.94 -3.15
CA GLY A 222 5.27 -9.50 -3.20
C GLY A 222 4.01 -9.13 -3.99
N SER A 223 3.36 -10.07 -4.68
CA SER A 223 2.09 -9.85 -5.40
C SER A 223 0.84 -10.25 -4.59
N ARG A 224 0.99 -10.75 -3.36
CA ARG A 224 -0.12 -11.24 -2.53
C ARG A 224 -1.28 -10.25 -2.40
N GLY A 225 -0.98 -8.99 -2.10
CA GLY A 225 -2.01 -7.95 -1.90
C GLY A 225 -2.83 -7.69 -3.16
N PHE A 226 -2.18 -7.68 -4.32
CA PHE A 226 -2.85 -7.48 -5.60
C PHE A 226 -3.81 -8.63 -5.92
N PHE A 227 -3.43 -9.86 -5.59
CA PHE A 227 -4.24 -11.05 -5.89
C PHE A 227 -5.42 -11.17 -4.92
N GLU A 228 -5.18 -10.93 -3.61
CA GLU A 228 -6.26 -10.85 -2.61
C GLU A 228 -7.26 -9.73 -2.97
N ALA A 229 -6.77 -8.57 -3.40
CA ALA A 229 -7.61 -7.47 -3.87
C ALA A 229 -8.45 -7.86 -5.10
N ALA A 230 -7.85 -8.49 -6.10
CA ALA A 230 -8.56 -8.95 -7.30
C ALA A 230 -9.73 -9.89 -6.93
N GLN A 231 -9.48 -10.89 -6.08
CA GLN A 231 -10.51 -11.81 -5.62
C GLN A 231 -11.62 -11.09 -4.86
N ALA A 232 -11.27 -10.18 -3.96
CA ALA A 232 -12.24 -9.40 -3.18
C ALA A 232 -13.07 -8.41 -4.01
N LEU A 233 -12.58 -8.06 -5.21
CA LEU A 233 -13.28 -7.26 -6.20
C LEU A 233 -14.12 -8.09 -7.18
N GLY A 234 -14.09 -9.43 -7.08
CA GLY A 234 -14.79 -10.33 -8.01
C GLY A 234 -14.07 -10.46 -9.36
N MET A 235 -12.75 -10.35 -9.37
CA MET A 235 -11.92 -10.44 -10.57
C MET A 235 -11.15 -11.77 -10.62
N SER A 236 -11.12 -12.39 -11.79
CA SER A 236 -10.28 -13.54 -12.12
C SER A 236 -9.06 -13.07 -12.89
N LEU A 237 -7.89 -13.66 -12.61
CA LEU A 237 -6.62 -13.18 -13.19
C LEU A 237 -6.07 -14.13 -14.26
N ILE A 238 -5.64 -13.58 -15.39
CA ILE A 238 -4.76 -14.27 -16.35
C ILE A 238 -3.37 -13.66 -16.19
N VAL A 239 -2.36 -14.46 -15.84
CA VAL A 239 -1.02 -13.94 -15.55
C VAL A 239 -0.05 -14.25 -16.69
N PHE A 240 0.64 -13.23 -17.18
CA PHE A 240 1.76 -13.32 -18.12
C PHE A 240 3.08 -13.21 -17.37
N ASP A 241 3.94 -14.22 -17.52
CA ASP A 241 5.31 -14.17 -17.02
C ASP A 241 6.18 -15.22 -17.74
N GLU A 242 7.45 -15.26 -17.38
CA GLU A 242 8.44 -16.19 -17.92
C GLU A 242 8.01 -17.67 -17.78
N PRO A 243 8.39 -18.56 -18.71
CA PRO A 243 7.94 -19.96 -18.70
C PRO A 243 8.30 -20.79 -17.45
N ASN A 244 9.29 -20.35 -16.68
CA ASN A 244 9.77 -20.97 -15.44
C ASN A 244 9.24 -20.28 -14.16
N HIS A 245 8.37 -19.29 -14.29
CA HIS A 245 7.85 -18.54 -13.14
C HIS A 245 7.02 -19.44 -12.18
N TRP A 246 7.13 -19.18 -10.88
CA TRP A 246 6.51 -19.99 -9.81
C TRP A 246 4.98 -20.08 -9.93
N LEU A 247 4.34 -19.02 -10.43
CA LEU A 247 2.91 -19.01 -10.72
C LEU A 247 2.50 -20.00 -11.81
N LYS A 248 3.39 -20.71 -12.50
CA LYS A 248 2.97 -21.82 -13.36
C LYS A 248 2.53 -23.05 -12.57
N ASN A 249 3.06 -23.23 -11.35
CA ASN A 249 2.84 -24.41 -10.54
C ASN A 249 1.37 -24.52 -10.09
N GLU A 250 0.83 -25.75 -10.10
CA GLU A 250 -0.54 -26.09 -9.72
C GLU A 250 -0.84 -25.74 -8.26
N LYS A 251 0.17 -25.81 -7.36
CA LYS A 251 0.05 -25.37 -5.95
C LYS A 251 -0.55 -23.97 -5.83
N TYR A 252 -0.30 -23.10 -6.80
CA TYR A 252 -0.73 -21.70 -6.79
C TYR A 252 -1.94 -21.44 -7.70
N SER A 253 -2.58 -22.46 -8.29
CA SER A 253 -3.68 -22.29 -9.25
C SER A 253 -4.86 -21.50 -8.67
N HIS A 254 -5.10 -21.57 -7.35
CA HIS A 254 -6.09 -20.75 -6.65
C HIS A 254 -5.88 -19.23 -6.77
N LEU A 255 -4.70 -18.75 -7.17
CA LEU A 255 -4.38 -17.32 -7.32
C LEU A 255 -4.79 -16.74 -8.69
N ARG A 256 -5.07 -17.59 -9.67
CA ARG A 256 -5.28 -17.16 -11.07
C ARG A 256 -6.28 -18.08 -11.77
N GLN A 257 -6.93 -17.57 -12.80
CA GLN A 257 -7.69 -18.39 -13.73
C GLN A 257 -6.76 -19.13 -14.71
N GLU A 258 -5.70 -18.47 -15.16
CA GLU A 258 -4.76 -19.02 -16.15
C GLU A 258 -3.37 -18.40 -15.99
N PHE A 259 -2.33 -19.16 -16.33
CA PHE A 259 -0.97 -18.67 -16.50
C PHE A 259 -0.55 -18.86 -17.95
N ILE A 260 -0.14 -17.78 -18.60
CA ILE A 260 0.32 -17.80 -20.00
C ILE A 260 1.82 -17.52 -20.01
N PRO A 261 2.66 -18.52 -20.32
CA PRO A 261 4.10 -18.32 -20.41
C PRO A 261 4.44 -17.46 -21.63
N VAL A 262 5.15 -16.35 -21.41
CA VAL A 262 5.65 -15.45 -22.46
C VAL A 262 7.07 -15.05 -22.12
N ASP A 263 7.95 -15.01 -23.10
CA ASP A 263 9.30 -14.47 -22.92
C ASP A 263 9.21 -12.96 -22.65
N MET A 264 9.70 -12.48 -21.51
CA MET A 264 9.55 -11.09 -21.09
C MET A 264 10.73 -10.21 -21.50
N SER A 265 11.77 -10.77 -22.14
CA SER A 265 13.04 -10.08 -22.45
C SER A 265 12.96 -9.15 -23.66
N ASN A 266 12.28 -9.56 -24.75
CA ASN A 266 12.04 -8.70 -25.90
C ASN A 266 10.83 -7.79 -25.67
N ILE A 267 11.07 -6.64 -25.02
CA ILE A 267 10.04 -5.67 -24.65
C ILE A 267 9.33 -5.07 -25.88
N THR A 268 10.02 -4.95 -27.03
CA THR A 268 9.48 -4.35 -28.25
C THR A 268 8.36 -5.19 -28.86
N ASP A 269 8.53 -6.52 -28.90
CA ASP A 269 7.50 -7.42 -29.43
C ASP A 269 6.52 -7.94 -28.36
N LEU A 270 6.77 -7.63 -27.08
CA LEU A 270 5.90 -8.05 -25.97
C LEU A 270 4.43 -7.65 -26.15
N PRO A 271 4.08 -6.41 -26.58
CA PRO A 271 2.68 -5.99 -26.75
C PRO A 271 1.89 -6.89 -27.71
N ARG A 272 2.48 -7.23 -28.86
CA ARG A 272 1.86 -8.11 -29.86
C ARG A 272 1.69 -9.53 -29.32
N ARG A 273 2.71 -10.07 -28.65
CA ARG A 273 2.65 -11.42 -28.05
C ARG A 273 1.53 -11.52 -27.01
N MET A 274 1.38 -10.50 -26.17
CA MET A 274 0.28 -10.43 -25.20
C MET A 274 -1.07 -10.33 -25.91
N ALA A 275 -1.21 -9.46 -26.92
CA ALA A 275 -2.44 -9.31 -27.67
C ALA A 275 -2.85 -10.60 -28.40
N ASP A 276 -1.90 -11.27 -29.07
CA ASP A 276 -2.13 -12.53 -29.77
C ASP A 276 -2.54 -13.66 -28.81
N ALA A 277 -1.97 -13.70 -27.60
CA ALA A 277 -2.34 -14.68 -26.58
C ALA A 277 -3.75 -14.44 -25.99
N LEU A 278 -4.25 -13.20 -26.05
CA LEU A 278 -5.58 -12.82 -25.54
C LEU A 278 -6.67 -12.78 -26.61
N LYS A 279 -6.34 -12.85 -27.90
CA LYS A 279 -7.28 -12.58 -29.02
C LYS A 279 -8.59 -13.39 -28.99
N ASP A 280 -8.54 -14.63 -28.50
CA ASP A 280 -9.68 -15.56 -28.45
C ASP A 280 -10.25 -15.70 -27.02
N LYS A 281 -9.79 -14.87 -26.08
CA LYS A 281 -10.17 -14.90 -24.66
C LYS A 281 -11.04 -13.69 -24.33
N HIS A 282 -11.95 -13.88 -23.39
CA HIS A 282 -12.68 -12.75 -22.80
C HIS A 282 -11.82 -12.11 -21.70
N VAL A 283 -11.39 -10.87 -21.92
CA VAL A 283 -10.65 -10.06 -20.97
C VAL A 283 -11.28 -8.68 -20.91
N ASP A 284 -11.49 -8.18 -19.70
CA ASP A 284 -12.12 -6.88 -19.45
C ASP A 284 -11.10 -5.75 -19.26
N GLY A 285 -9.86 -6.10 -18.94
CA GLY A 285 -8.77 -5.16 -18.70
C GLY A 285 -7.41 -5.83 -18.65
N ILE A 286 -6.35 -5.06 -18.85
CA ILE A 286 -4.96 -5.50 -18.72
C ILE A 286 -4.21 -4.52 -17.83
N VAL A 287 -3.36 -5.03 -16.94
CA VAL A 287 -2.62 -4.22 -15.96
C VAL A 287 -1.22 -4.78 -15.74
N THR A 288 -0.31 -3.93 -15.27
CA THR A 288 0.96 -4.35 -14.70
C THR A 288 1.21 -3.59 -13.41
N PHE A 289 1.86 -4.24 -12.46
CA PHE A 289 2.40 -3.61 -11.25
C PHE A 289 3.90 -3.41 -11.35
N THR A 290 4.50 -3.70 -12.50
CA THR A 290 5.95 -3.67 -12.74
C THR A 290 6.26 -2.58 -13.75
N ASP A 291 7.10 -1.64 -13.32
CA ASP A 291 7.44 -0.45 -14.10
C ASP A 291 7.88 -0.74 -15.54
N GLY A 292 8.69 -1.81 -15.70
CA GLY A 292 9.29 -2.18 -16.98
C GLY A 292 8.28 -2.50 -18.06
N PHE A 293 7.10 -2.97 -17.65
CA PHE A 293 6.04 -3.42 -18.54
C PHE A 293 4.94 -2.37 -18.77
N VAL A 294 4.99 -1.18 -18.17
CA VAL A 294 3.90 -0.19 -18.24
C VAL A 294 3.59 0.21 -19.69
N ILE A 295 4.61 0.60 -20.46
CA ILE A 295 4.43 0.96 -21.88
C ILE A 295 3.91 -0.23 -22.69
N ALA A 296 4.52 -1.41 -22.53
CA ALA A 296 4.12 -2.59 -23.30
C ALA A 296 2.68 -3.04 -22.98
N THR A 297 2.27 -2.89 -21.73
CA THR A 297 0.91 -3.16 -21.26
C THR A 297 -0.09 -2.18 -21.87
N ALA A 298 0.22 -0.89 -21.89
CA ALA A 298 -0.63 0.13 -22.50
C ALA A 298 -0.77 -0.07 -24.02
N GLU A 299 0.31 -0.44 -24.71
CA GLU A 299 0.26 -0.76 -26.14
C GLU A 299 -0.59 -1.99 -26.42
N ALA A 300 -0.46 -3.07 -25.62
CA ALA A 300 -1.32 -4.24 -25.74
C ALA A 300 -2.79 -3.90 -25.46
N ALA A 301 -3.07 -3.03 -24.49
CA ALA A 301 -4.42 -2.54 -24.22
C ALA A 301 -5.01 -1.81 -25.43
N GLU A 302 -4.24 -0.94 -26.11
CA GLU A 302 -4.69 -0.26 -27.33
C GLU A 302 -4.95 -1.24 -28.49
N ILE A 303 -4.07 -2.23 -28.70
CA ILE A 303 -4.26 -3.29 -29.72
C ILE A 303 -5.56 -4.06 -29.47
N LEU A 304 -5.82 -4.42 -28.21
CA LEU A 304 -6.99 -5.17 -27.77
C LEU A 304 -8.25 -4.30 -27.58
N LYS A 305 -8.13 -2.98 -27.73
CA LYS A 305 -9.20 -1.99 -27.45
C LYS A 305 -9.74 -2.07 -26.02
N LEU A 306 -8.86 -2.35 -25.06
CA LEU A 306 -9.14 -2.36 -23.62
C LEU A 306 -8.95 -0.94 -23.02
N PRO A 307 -9.57 -0.64 -21.86
CA PRO A 307 -9.35 0.62 -21.17
C PRO A 307 -7.88 0.84 -20.81
N THR A 308 -7.33 2.00 -21.16
CA THR A 308 -6.00 2.46 -20.76
C THR A 308 -5.92 3.98 -20.90
N GLU A 309 -5.01 4.62 -20.15
CA GLU A 309 -4.57 5.97 -20.49
C GLU A 309 -3.75 5.93 -21.80
N PRO A 310 -3.64 7.06 -22.54
CA PRO A 310 -3.01 7.06 -23.85
C PRO A 310 -1.58 6.53 -23.84
N LEU A 311 -1.21 5.65 -24.78
CA LEU A 311 0.16 5.15 -24.91
C LEU A 311 1.19 6.29 -25.01
N SER A 312 0.84 7.35 -25.74
CA SER A 312 1.71 8.53 -25.86
C SER A 312 2.00 9.23 -24.53
N SER A 313 1.06 9.21 -23.57
CA SER A 313 1.25 9.75 -22.22
C SER A 313 2.17 8.85 -21.39
N MET A 314 1.99 7.52 -21.50
CA MET A 314 2.89 6.54 -20.89
C MET A 314 4.33 6.70 -21.38
N GLN A 315 4.52 6.87 -22.70
CA GLN A 315 5.83 7.13 -23.28
C GLN A 315 6.43 8.45 -22.77
N LYS A 316 5.68 9.55 -22.82
CA LYS A 316 6.16 10.86 -22.34
C LYS A 316 6.58 10.84 -20.88
N ALA A 317 5.88 10.09 -20.02
CA ALA A 317 6.20 9.99 -18.60
C ALA A 317 7.44 9.12 -18.33
N HIS A 318 7.51 7.93 -18.94
CA HIS A 318 8.57 6.95 -18.67
C HIS A 318 9.88 7.21 -19.44
N TYR A 319 9.88 8.10 -20.43
CA TYR A 319 11.10 8.64 -21.02
C TYR A 319 11.44 9.97 -20.36
N LYS A 320 12.43 9.96 -19.47
CA LYS A 320 12.79 11.13 -18.63
C LYS A 320 13.10 12.37 -19.45
N HIS A 321 13.72 12.22 -20.63
CA HIS A 321 13.98 13.35 -21.54
C HIS A 321 12.70 13.92 -22.16
N GLU A 322 11.72 13.09 -22.54
CA GLU A 322 10.41 13.53 -23.04
C GLU A 322 9.63 14.28 -21.96
N MET A 323 9.57 13.69 -20.76
CA MET A 323 8.94 14.30 -19.58
C MET A 323 9.56 15.67 -19.35
N ARG A 324 10.90 15.74 -19.31
CA ARG A 324 11.61 17.00 -19.06
C ARG A 324 11.32 18.04 -20.13
N ARG A 325 11.21 17.68 -21.42
CA ARG A 325 10.84 18.65 -22.48
C ARG A 325 9.46 19.27 -22.26
N LEU A 326 8.52 18.55 -21.66
CA LEU A 326 7.14 19.01 -21.46
C LEU A 326 6.97 19.82 -20.18
N VAL A 327 7.59 19.40 -19.08
CA VAL A 327 7.38 20.00 -17.75
C VAL A 327 8.52 20.93 -17.31
N ASN A 328 9.46 21.26 -18.22
CA ASN A 328 10.65 22.01 -17.85
C ASN A 328 10.32 23.39 -17.27
N LYS A 329 11.08 23.77 -16.25
CA LYS A 329 11.11 25.14 -15.73
C LYS A 329 12.30 25.90 -16.28
N THR A 330 12.22 27.23 -16.31
CA THR A 330 13.22 28.10 -16.93
C THR A 330 14.61 28.01 -16.30
N ASN A 331 14.72 27.48 -15.08
CA ASN A 331 15.97 27.36 -14.32
C ASN A 331 16.65 25.98 -14.42
N ILE A 332 16.08 25.02 -15.15
CA ILE A 332 16.62 23.67 -15.26
C ILE A 332 17.28 23.44 -16.61
N GLN A 333 18.58 23.12 -16.55
CA GLN A 333 19.37 22.69 -17.70
C GLN A 333 19.09 21.21 -17.97
N ALA A 334 18.89 20.85 -19.23
CA ALA A 334 18.69 19.48 -19.67
C ALA A 334 19.29 19.26 -21.07
N ILE A 335 20.09 18.22 -21.24
CA ILE A 335 20.66 17.77 -22.52
C ILE A 335 20.41 16.27 -22.64
N HIS A 336 19.89 15.86 -23.80
CA HIS A 336 19.66 14.45 -24.11
C HIS A 336 20.69 13.97 -25.14
N LEU A 337 21.37 12.86 -24.83
CA LEU A 337 22.31 12.18 -25.71
C LEU A 337 21.76 10.79 -26.08
N THR A 338 21.81 10.46 -27.36
CA THR A 338 21.41 9.16 -27.92
C THR A 338 22.58 8.23 -28.20
N SER A 339 23.81 8.77 -28.29
CA SER A 339 25.03 7.97 -28.41
C SER A 339 26.22 8.68 -27.76
N VAL A 340 27.26 7.92 -27.41
CA VAL A 340 28.47 8.44 -26.76
C VAL A 340 29.25 9.38 -27.67
N ASP A 341 29.17 9.20 -28.99
CA ASP A 341 29.86 10.01 -29.99
C ASP A 341 29.40 11.48 -29.95
N GLN A 342 28.17 11.73 -29.49
CA GLN A 342 27.62 13.08 -29.32
C GLN A 342 28.34 13.92 -28.26
N LEU A 343 29.20 13.32 -27.43
CA LEU A 343 30.10 14.09 -26.56
C LEU A 343 31.12 14.92 -27.35
N GLU A 344 31.46 14.48 -28.56
CA GLU A 344 32.45 15.12 -29.44
C GLU A 344 31.79 15.89 -30.60
N ASP A 345 30.45 15.90 -30.67
CA ASP A 345 29.68 16.68 -31.65
C ASP A 345 29.82 18.18 -31.37
N VAL A 346 30.31 18.92 -32.37
CA VAL A 346 30.61 20.36 -32.28
C VAL A 346 29.39 21.18 -31.88
N ASP A 347 28.20 20.84 -32.38
CA ASP A 347 26.97 21.59 -32.10
C ASP A 347 26.51 21.38 -30.65
N ILE A 348 26.78 20.20 -30.08
CA ILE A 348 26.45 19.87 -28.69
C ILE A 348 27.51 20.41 -27.73
N GLN A 349 28.79 20.44 -28.13
CA GLN A 349 29.87 20.94 -27.27
C GLN A 349 29.66 22.38 -26.83
N GLN A 350 29.09 23.23 -27.67
CA GLN A 350 28.77 24.61 -27.29
C GLN A 350 27.77 24.66 -26.14
N SER A 351 26.82 23.73 -26.09
CA SER A 351 25.86 23.63 -24.98
C SER A 351 26.55 23.28 -23.66
N PHE A 352 27.58 22.41 -23.70
CA PHE A 352 28.33 22.00 -22.51
C PHE A 352 29.11 23.14 -21.85
N GLN A 353 29.60 24.12 -22.61
CA GLN A 353 30.37 25.26 -22.07
C GLN A 353 29.53 26.16 -21.14
N SER A 354 28.21 26.14 -21.27
CA SER A 354 27.29 26.94 -20.47
C SER A 354 26.75 26.23 -19.23
N LEU A 355 27.08 24.94 -19.06
CA LEU A 355 26.54 24.11 -17.99
C LEU A 355 27.04 24.55 -16.61
N LYS A 356 26.09 24.71 -15.68
CA LYS A 356 26.35 24.93 -14.26
C LYS A 356 26.25 23.61 -13.50
N TYR A 357 27.28 23.31 -12.72
CA TYR A 357 27.39 22.11 -11.90
C TYR A 357 26.93 22.38 -10.45
N PRO A 358 26.51 21.35 -9.68
CA PRO A 358 26.48 19.92 -10.05
C PRO A 358 25.33 19.54 -11.00
N LEU A 359 25.54 18.45 -11.74
CA LEU A 359 24.54 17.85 -12.64
C LEU A 359 24.26 16.40 -12.25
N ILE A 360 23.16 15.85 -12.74
CA ILE A 360 22.84 14.43 -12.78
C ILE A 360 23.03 13.92 -14.22
N VAL A 361 23.72 12.79 -14.36
CA VAL A 361 23.77 11.98 -15.59
C VAL A 361 23.02 10.69 -15.30
N LYS A 362 22.00 10.37 -16.10
CA LYS A 362 21.21 9.14 -15.90
C LYS A 362 20.62 8.59 -17.20
N PRO A 363 20.31 7.28 -17.28
CA PRO A 363 19.58 6.72 -18.39
C PRO A 363 18.23 7.41 -18.62
N SER A 364 17.86 7.61 -19.89
CA SER A 364 16.56 8.17 -20.27
C SER A 364 15.38 7.29 -19.84
N ARG A 365 15.62 5.98 -19.71
CA ARG A 365 14.70 4.99 -19.12
C ARG A 365 15.53 4.06 -18.25
N GLY A 366 15.02 3.73 -17.06
CA GLY A 366 15.71 2.88 -16.10
C GLY A 366 14.90 2.73 -14.82
N GLN A 367 15.36 1.88 -13.91
CA GLN A 367 14.69 1.57 -12.64
C GLN A 367 15.73 1.52 -11.51
N PHE A 368 15.24 1.59 -10.26
CA PHE A 368 16.05 1.40 -9.03
C PHE A 368 17.24 2.36 -8.92
N SER A 369 17.13 3.57 -9.50
CA SER A 369 18.22 4.54 -9.59
C SER A 369 19.52 3.99 -10.22
N ARG A 370 19.44 2.89 -11.00
CA ARG A 370 20.60 2.29 -11.65
C ARG A 370 21.18 3.24 -12.70
N GLY A 371 22.46 3.55 -12.56
CA GLY A 371 23.18 4.45 -13.46
C GLY A 371 22.92 5.93 -13.22
N VAL A 372 22.26 6.32 -12.11
CA VAL A 372 22.11 7.74 -11.75
C VAL A 372 23.39 8.23 -11.08
N LYS A 373 24.07 9.21 -11.68
CA LYS A 373 25.37 9.73 -11.22
C LYS A 373 25.34 11.24 -11.03
N LYS A 374 25.78 11.73 -9.86
CA LYS A 374 26.02 13.16 -9.60
C LYS A 374 27.42 13.53 -10.04
N VAL A 375 27.56 14.60 -10.81
CA VAL A 375 28.83 15.03 -11.40
C VAL A 375 29.11 16.50 -11.10
N GLY A 376 30.34 16.79 -10.68
CA GLY A 376 30.78 18.13 -10.26
C GLY A 376 31.49 18.95 -11.34
N GLY A 377 31.71 18.40 -12.54
CA GLY A 377 32.39 19.09 -13.64
C GLY A 377 32.37 18.31 -14.96
N ASP A 378 32.84 18.95 -16.03
CA ASP A 378 32.75 18.43 -17.41
C ASP A 378 33.46 17.08 -17.60
N ALA A 379 34.66 16.92 -17.04
CA ALA A 379 35.40 15.66 -17.11
C ALA A 379 34.63 14.50 -16.47
N ALA A 380 34.04 14.72 -15.29
CA ALA A 380 33.24 13.71 -14.59
C ALA A 380 31.93 13.42 -15.33
N MET A 381 31.28 14.43 -15.92
CA MET A 381 30.09 14.28 -16.75
C MET A 381 30.34 13.41 -17.98
N ARG A 382 31.40 13.70 -18.75
CA ARG A 382 31.80 12.89 -19.92
C ARG A 382 32.15 11.46 -19.53
N GLN A 383 32.83 11.28 -18.40
CA GLN A 383 33.18 9.96 -17.89
C GLN A 383 31.93 9.16 -17.52
N ALA A 384 30.98 9.76 -16.81
CA ALA A 384 29.71 9.12 -16.45
C ALA A 384 28.92 8.65 -17.69
N VAL A 385 28.85 9.47 -18.75
CA VAL A 385 28.20 9.06 -20.02
C VAL A 385 28.89 7.83 -20.64
N ARG A 386 30.23 7.79 -20.65
CA ARG A 386 30.99 6.65 -21.17
C ARG A 386 30.81 5.39 -20.33
N GLU A 387 30.66 5.53 -19.01
CA GLU A 387 30.36 4.42 -18.10
C GLU A 387 28.98 3.83 -18.38
N LEU A 388 27.94 4.66 -18.48
CA LEU A 388 26.59 4.20 -18.83
C LEU A 388 26.57 3.47 -20.17
N ASN A 389 27.34 3.93 -21.15
CA ASN A 389 27.48 3.22 -22.42
C ASN A 389 28.12 1.84 -22.26
N LYS A 390 29.20 1.72 -21.46
CA LYS A 390 29.87 0.44 -21.18
C LYS A 390 28.96 -0.54 -20.42
N GLU A 391 28.10 -0.02 -19.56
CA GLU A 391 27.13 -0.80 -18.78
C GLU A 391 25.87 -1.19 -19.57
N GLY A 392 25.77 -0.77 -20.84
CA GLY A 392 24.60 -1.03 -21.70
C GLY A 392 23.38 -0.17 -21.37
N LEU A 393 23.51 0.86 -20.53
CA LEU A 393 22.42 1.72 -20.08
C LEU A 393 22.15 2.92 -21.00
N MET A 394 22.83 2.98 -22.15
CA MET A 394 22.67 4.06 -23.14
C MET A 394 21.69 3.73 -24.27
N GLU A 395 21.19 2.48 -24.36
CA GLU A 395 20.34 2.03 -25.48
C GLU A 395 19.14 2.96 -25.76
N GLN A 396 18.57 3.54 -24.71
CA GLN A 396 17.41 4.44 -24.81
C GLN A 396 17.76 5.92 -24.63
N GLY A 397 19.06 6.23 -24.68
CA GLY A 397 19.63 7.55 -24.44
C GLY A 397 19.96 7.84 -22.98
N VAL A 398 20.64 8.97 -22.77
CA VAL A 398 21.10 9.49 -21.47
C VAL A 398 20.64 10.94 -21.33
N LEU A 399 20.10 11.28 -20.17
CA LEU A 399 19.73 12.63 -19.78
C LEU A 399 20.80 13.20 -18.85
N ILE A 400 21.32 14.38 -19.21
CA ILE A 400 22.17 15.22 -18.37
C ILE A 400 21.32 16.39 -17.91
N GLU A 401 21.15 16.58 -16.61
CA GLU A 401 20.27 17.62 -16.07
C GLU A 401 20.80 18.26 -14.79
N THR A 402 20.23 19.41 -14.41
CA THR A 402 20.61 20.10 -13.16
C THR A 402 20.31 19.22 -11.94
N TYR A 403 21.29 19.05 -11.05
CA TYR A 403 21.02 18.50 -9.71
C TYR A 403 20.26 19.54 -8.90
N VAL A 404 19.03 19.22 -8.50
CA VAL A 404 18.22 20.08 -7.63
C VAL A 404 18.40 19.64 -6.19
N ASP A 405 18.90 20.54 -5.36
CA ASP A 405 19.06 20.29 -3.94
C ASP A 405 17.78 20.59 -3.16
N GLY A 406 17.62 19.92 -2.02
CA GLY A 406 16.48 20.06 -1.12
C GLY A 406 15.81 18.73 -0.79
N PRO A 407 14.79 18.73 0.10
CA PRO A 407 14.10 17.50 0.51
C PRO A 407 13.49 16.76 -0.67
N GLU A 408 13.82 15.47 -0.79
CA GLU A 408 13.20 14.54 -1.75
C GLU A 408 11.93 13.94 -1.15
N LEU A 409 10.94 13.69 -2.03
CA LEU A 409 9.62 13.20 -1.67
C LEU A 409 9.02 12.37 -2.80
N ASP A 410 8.10 11.49 -2.41
CA ASP A 410 7.19 10.84 -3.35
C ASP A 410 5.78 11.36 -3.12
N ALA A 411 5.08 11.62 -4.23
CA ALA A 411 3.70 12.04 -4.27
C ALA A 411 2.88 10.99 -5.03
N ASN A 412 2.13 10.19 -4.29
CA ASN A 412 1.32 9.10 -4.84
C ASN A 412 -0.09 9.60 -5.14
N PHE A 413 -0.39 9.85 -6.41
CA PHE A 413 -1.67 10.38 -6.89
C PHE A 413 -2.64 9.28 -7.30
N VAL A 414 -3.91 9.49 -6.97
CA VAL A 414 -5.04 8.76 -7.54
C VAL A 414 -5.91 9.77 -8.26
N LEU A 415 -6.01 9.64 -9.58
CA LEU A 415 -6.80 10.54 -10.41
C LEU A 415 -8.01 9.81 -11.02
N TRP A 416 -9.10 10.54 -11.19
CA TRP A 416 -10.19 10.14 -12.07
C TRP A 416 -10.73 11.36 -12.80
N ASP A 417 -10.78 11.30 -14.13
CA ASP A 417 -11.23 12.40 -14.99
C ASP A 417 -10.55 13.76 -14.66
N GLY A 418 -9.24 13.70 -14.45
CA GLY A 418 -8.39 14.84 -14.10
C GLY A 418 -8.54 15.33 -12.66
N GLN A 419 -9.41 14.75 -11.84
CA GLN A 419 -9.60 15.13 -10.44
C GLN A 419 -8.75 14.30 -9.50
N ILE A 420 -8.10 14.94 -8.52
CA ILE A 420 -7.37 14.25 -7.46
C ILE A 420 -8.39 13.65 -6.47
N LEU A 421 -8.49 12.32 -6.45
CA LEU A 421 -9.30 11.59 -5.47
C LEU A 421 -8.52 11.26 -4.19
N PHE A 422 -7.22 11.03 -4.33
CA PHE A 422 -6.29 10.80 -3.22
C PHE A 422 -4.89 11.26 -3.59
N LEU A 423 -4.14 11.72 -2.57
CA LEU A 423 -2.73 12.11 -2.69
C LEU A 423 -2.03 11.78 -1.37
N GLU A 424 -1.07 10.88 -1.38
CA GLU A 424 -0.13 10.68 -0.27
C GLU A 424 1.19 11.36 -0.62
N VAL A 425 1.82 12.04 0.35
CA VAL A 425 3.17 12.58 0.20
C VAL A 425 4.05 12.01 1.30
N THR A 426 5.13 11.34 0.90
CA THR A 426 6.12 10.73 1.78
C THR A 426 7.46 11.45 1.66
N ASP A 427 8.22 11.46 2.75
CA ASP A 427 9.58 12.00 2.77
C ASP A 427 10.57 10.89 2.39
N ASN A 428 11.45 11.14 1.41
CA ASN A 428 12.57 10.25 1.12
C ASN A 428 13.82 10.79 1.81
N LEU A 429 14.43 9.99 2.69
CA LEU A 429 15.61 10.42 3.45
C LEU A 429 16.85 10.50 2.54
N PRO A 430 17.81 11.41 2.84
CA PRO A 430 19.01 11.56 2.03
C PRO A 430 19.79 10.25 1.87
N CYS A 431 20.19 9.98 0.64
CA CYS A 431 21.03 8.83 0.28
C CYS A 431 22.51 9.24 0.17
N PRO A 432 23.47 8.31 -0.01
CA PRO A 432 24.87 8.65 -0.22
C PRO A 432 25.09 9.69 -1.32
N GLY A 433 24.41 9.56 -2.48
CA GLY A 433 24.51 10.49 -3.60
C GLY A 433 24.08 11.94 -3.31
N ASP A 434 23.34 12.18 -2.23
CA ASP A 434 22.90 13.52 -1.82
C ASP A 434 24.00 14.35 -1.17
N LYS A 435 25.03 13.71 -0.62
CA LYS A 435 26.10 14.42 0.07
C LYS A 435 26.71 15.49 -0.82
N SER A 436 27.08 16.62 -0.25
CA SER A 436 27.74 17.70 -1.00
C SER A 436 29.09 17.27 -1.57
N ALA A 437 29.77 16.33 -0.90
CA ALA A 437 31.04 15.75 -1.33
C ALA A 437 30.88 14.42 -2.10
N ALA A 438 29.67 14.11 -2.59
CA ALA A 438 29.43 12.85 -3.27
C ALA A 438 30.25 12.70 -4.56
N THR A 439 30.79 11.50 -4.76
CA THR A 439 31.43 11.12 -6.03
C THR A 439 30.40 10.52 -6.98
N SER A 440 30.77 10.34 -8.25
CA SER A 440 29.92 9.71 -9.27
C SER A 440 29.63 8.23 -9.03
N ASP A 441 30.21 7.62 -8.00
CA ASP A 441 30.02 6.22 -7.61
C ASP A 441 29.09 6.07 -6.41
N GLU A 442 28.75 7.18 -5.73
CA GLU A 442 27.77 7.12 -4.65
C GLU A 442 26.35 6.97 -5.21
N SER A 443 25.61 6.03 -4.63
CA SER A 443 24.29 5.60 -5.12
C SER A 443 23.16 6.52 -4.67
N PHE A 444 22.13 6.61 -5.52
CA PHE A 444 20.81 7.20 -5.23
C PHE A 444 19.75 6.15 -4.85
N VAL A 445 20.19 4.98 -4.36
CA VAL A 445 19.29 3.94 -3.86
C VAL A 445 18.64 4.42 -2.56
N GLU A 446 17.33 4.26 -2.49
CA GLU A 446 16.52 4.65 -1.34
C GLU A 446 16.87 3.82 -0.10
N THR A 447 16.75 4.44 1.07
CA THR A 447 17.00 3.79 2.35
C THR A 447 15.72 3.72 3.18
N VAL A 448 15.00 4.84 3.29
CA VAL A 448 13.71 4.87 3.97
C VAL A 448 12.80 5.95 3.39
N GLN A 449 11.54 5.59 3.20
CA GLN A 449 10.45 6.53 2.93
C GLN A 449 9.58 6.65 4.19
N ILE A 450 9.33 7.87 4.65
CA ILE A 450 8.49 8.14 5.83
C ILE A 450 7.15 8.71 5.42
N SER A 451 6.08 8.05 5.86
CA SER A 451 4.72 8.56 5.82
C SER A 451 4.33 9.10 7.20
N ASN A 452 3.76 10.29 7.33
CA ASN A 452 3.47 11.26 6.27
C ASN A 452 4.63 12.24 6.14
N SER A 453 4.59 13.10 5.14
CA SER A 453 5.61 14.15 5.04
C SER A 453 5.64 15.11 6.24
N GLY A 454 6.85 15.48 6.65
CA GLY A 454 7.13 16.52 7.64
C GLY A 454 7.08 17.95 7.07
N LEU A 455 6.87 18.10 5.75
CA LEU A 455 6.84 19.41 5.07
C LEU A 455 5.64 20.26 5.54
N PRO A 456 5.77 21.60 5.54
CA PRO A 456 4.70 22.49 5.95
C PRO A 456 3.58 22.56 4.92
N ALA A 457 2.38 22.93 5.37
CA ALA A 457 1.17 22.93 4.54
C ALA A 457 1.30 23.73 3.24
N ASN A 458 2.01 24.86 3.25
CA ASN A 458 2.22 25.67 2.04
C ASN A 458 3.06 24.95 0.98
N GLU A 459 4.08 24.18 1.38
CA GLU A 459 4.90 23.40 0.45
C GLU A 459 4.14 22.17 -0.05
N LEU A 460 3.38 21.51 0.81
CA LEU A 460 2.45 20.44 0.41
C LEU A 460 1.40 20.93 -0.61
N SER A 461 1.02 22.21 -0.53
CA SER A 461 0.10 22.83 -1.50
C SER A 461 0.77 22.99 -2.87
N ILE A 462 2.04 23.42 -2.89
CA ILE A 462 2.84 23.60 -4.10
C ILE A 462 3.08 22.26 -4.78
N ILE A 463 3.45 21.23 -4.00
CA ILE A 463 3.62 19.85 -4.47
C ILE A 463 2.32 19.36 -5.11
N ARG A 464 1.20 19.44 -4.39
CA ARG A 464 -0.10 18.99 -4.88
C ARG A 464 -0.45 19.61 -6.24
N ASN A 465 -0.39 20.94 -6.34
CA ASN A 465 -0.87 21.65 -7.52
C ASN A 465 0.09 21.47 -8.70
N SER A 466 1.39 21.69 -8.50
CA SER A 466 2.35 21.66 -9.61
C SER A 466 2.55 20.25 -10.18
N LEU A 467 2.56 19.22 -9.33
CA LEU A 467 2.68 17.84 -9.82
C LEU A 467 1.37 17.37 -10.48
N HIS A 468 0.21 17.79 -9.98
CA HIS A 468 -1.07 17.54 -10.66
C HIS A 468 -1.12 18.20 -12.04
N ASP A 469 -0.73 19.46 -12.16
CA ASP A 469 -0.62 20.16 -13.44
C ASP A 469 0.35 19.44 -14.38
N SER A 470 1.45 18.90 -13.86
CA SER A 470 2.42 18.12 -14.64
C SER A 470 1.79 16.82 -15.18
N LEU A 471 1.05 16.09 -14.35
CA LEU A 471 0.30 14.89 -14.78
C LEU A 471 -0.72 15.23 -15.87
N LEU A 472 -1.44 16.34 -15.74
CA LEU A 472 -2.40 16.79 -16.74
C LEU A 472 -1.73 17.19 -18.07
N GLN A 473 -0.57 17.85 -18.01
CA GLN A 473 0.25 18.23 -19.18
C GLN A 473 0.83 17.02 -19.91
N LEU A 474 1.22 15.97 -19.18
CA LEU A 474 1.62 14.68 -19.76
C LEU A 474 0.45 13.96 -20.45
N GLY A 475 -0.79 14.35 -20.14
CA GLY A 475 -2.01 13.86 -20.75
C GLY A 475 -2.79 12.88 -19.90
N PHE A 476 -2.35 12.63 -18.66
CA PHE A 476 -3.06 11.72 -17.76
C PHE A 476 -4.34 12.33 -17.21
N ARG A 477 -5.39 11.51 -17.09
CA ARG A 477 -6.67 11.89 -16.50
C ARG A 477 -7.13 10.93 -15.43
N SER A 478 -6.91 9.62 -15.61
CA SER A 478 -7.34 8.61 -14.64
C SER A 478 -6.23 7.60 -14.36
N GLY A 479 -6.19 7.08 -13.14
CA GLY A 479 -5.23 6.05 -12.76
C GLY A 479 -4.52 6.32 -11.43
N VAL A 480 -3.48 5.53 -11.19
CA VAL A 480 -2.60 5.64 -10.02
C VAL A 480 -1.21 6.01 -10.52
N PHE A 481 -0.59 7.01 -9.90
CA PHE A 481 0.69 7.56 -10.32
C PHE A 481 1.62 7.69 -9.11
N HIS A 482 2.80 7.11 -9.20
CA HIS A 482 3.88 7.33 -8.26
C HIS A 482 4.82 8.38 -8.84
N VAL A 483 4.92 9.54 -8.17
CA VAL A 483 5.63 10.71 -8.69
C VAL A 483 6.75 11.08 -7.73
N GLU A 484 7.98 11.09 -8.22
CA GLU A 484 9.17 11.44 -7.44
C GLU A 484 9.52 12.91 -7.68
N ALA A 485 9.82 13.65 -6.62
CA ALA A 485 10.11 15.07 -6.71
C ALA A 485 11.07 15.55 -5.62
N ARG A 486 11.60 16.77 -5.82
CA ARG A 486 12.33 17.51 -4.78
C ARG A 486 11.73 18.87 -4.54
N MET A 487 11.76 19.31 -3.29
CA MET A 487 11.46 20.68 -2.94
C MET A 487 12.69 21.56 -3.10
N GLN A 488 12.68 22.43 -4.10
CA GLN A 488 13.64 23.50 -4.29
C GLN A 488 13.32 24.66 -3.35
N ASN A 489 14.35 25.30 -2.77
CA ASN A 489 14.22 26.46 -1.89
C ASN A 489 13.26 26.23 -0.68
N SER A 490 13.17 24.98 -0.20
CA SER A 490 12.33 24.63 0.96
C SER A 490 12.75 25.40 2.22
N CYS A 491 11.83 25.62 3.16
CA CYS A 491 12.22 26.04 4.53
C CYS A 491 12.63 24.85 5.38
N MET A 492 12.60 23.64 4.84
CA MET A 492 12.94 22.44 5.54
C MET A 492 14.20 21.83 4.93
N GLN A 493 15.02 21.24 5.78
CA GLN A 493 16.18 20.44 5.37
C GLN A 493 16.37 19.30 6.37
N TYR A 494 16.98 18.21 5.94
CA TYR A 494 17.33 17.11 6.84
C TYR A 494 18.50 17.49 7.74
N GLN A 495 18.34 17.31 9.06
CA GLN A 495 19.33 17.66 10.06
C GLN A 495 19.38 16.60 11.16
N ASP A 496 20.58 16.36 11.69
CA ASP A 496 20.73 15.68 12.98
C ASP A 496 20.61 16.73 14.09
N LEU A 497 19.43 16.78 14.71
CA LEU A 497 19.12 17.77 15.74
C LEU A 497 19.69 17.41 17.12
N ARG A 498 20.10 16.15 17.33
CA ARG A 498 20.48 15.63 18.66
C ARG A 498 21.94 15.15 18.74
N GLY A 499 22.64 15.08 17.61
CA GLY A 499 24.00 14.54 17.54
C GLY A 499 24.04 13.01 17.61
N ASP A 500 22.93 12.34 17.28
CA ASP A 500 22.80 10.88 17.33
C ASP A 500 22.78 10.21 15.96
N ASN A 501 23.13 10.96 14.91
CA ASN A 501 23.17 10.55 13.50
C ASN A 501 21.81 10.13 12.92
N ILE A 502 20.70 10.49 13.56
CA ILE A 502 19.35 10.28 13.02
C ILE A 502 18.87 11.60 12.41
N LEU A 503 18.81 11.61 11.08
CA LEU A 503 18.32 12.74 10.31
C LEU A 503 16.79 12.84 10.43
N ASP A 504 16.30 14.06 10.66
CA ASP A 504 14.89 14.39 10.50
C ASP A 504 14.73 15.74 9.79
N LEU A 505 13.56 15.95 9.21
CA LEU A 505 13.22 17.15 8.49
C LEU A 505 12.98 18.30 9.48
N ALA A 506 13.76 19.37 9.37
CA ALA A 506 13.74 20.49 10.32
C ALA A 506 13.84 21.86 9.63
N PRO A 507 13.29 22.93 10.23
CA PRO A 507 13.36 24.27 9.65
C PRO A 507 14.78 24.77 9.41
N VAL A 508 14.98 25.50 8.32
CA VAL A 508 16.22 26.19 7.95
C VAL A 508 16.23 27.59 8.59
N SER A 509 17.30 27.93 9.30
CA SER A 509 17.41 29.22 10.02
C SER A 509 17.74 30.44 9.14
N ARG A 510 17.92 30.27 7.83
CA ARG A 510 18.36 31.33 6.89
C ARG A 510 17.17 31.98 6.17
N SER A 511 17.29 33.28 5.86
CA SER A 511 16.33 33.98 5.00
C SER A 511 16.33 33.37 3.60
N ARG A 512 15.15 33.02 3.08
CA ARG A 512 15.00 32.53 1.71
C ARG A 512 15.24 33.66 0.70
N GLU A 513 16.06 33.40 -0.32
CA GLU A 513 16.26 34.32 -1.44
C GLU A 513 15.19 34.15 -2.53
N GLN A 514 14.57 32.97 -2.59
CA GLN A 514 13.58 32.59 -3.59
C GLN A 514 12.43 31.83 -2.94
N ASP A 515 11.26 31.87 -3.58
CA ASP A 515 10.11 31.10 -3.14
C ASP A 515 10.33 29.59 -3.32
N PRO A 516 9.73 28.75 -2.46
CA PRO A 516 9.80 27.31 -2.59
C PRO A 516 9.11 26.88 -3.89
N ASP A 517 9.69 25.90 -4.55
CA ASP A 517 9.15 25.34 -5.77
C ASP A 517 9.40 23.83 -5.82
N VAL A 518 8.61 23.10 -6.61
CA VAL A 518 8.77 21.65 -6.76
C VAL A 518 9.45 21.30 -8.09
N PHE A 519 10.41 20.41 -8.00
CA PHE A 519 11.12 19.85 -9.14
C PHE A 519 10.69 18.41 -9.37
N LEU A 520 10.09 18.14 -10.53
CA LEU A 520 9.65 16.79 -10.92
C LEU A 520 10.85 15.96 -11.40
N ILE A 521 11.16 14.89 -10.67
CA ILE A 521 12.24 13.94 -10.98
C ILE A 521 11.74 12.89 -11.98
N GLU A 522 10.62 12.24 -11.69
CA GLU A 522 10.05 11.14 -12.46
C GLU A 522 8.54 10.95 -12.23
N VAL A 523 7.83 10.47 -13.25
CA VAL A 523 6.45 9.99 -13.15
C VAL A 523 6.39 8.52 -13.56
N ASN A 524 5.97 7.67 -12.64
CA ASN A 524 5.69 6.26 -12.88
C ASN A 524 4.16 6.05 -12.91
N ALA A 525 3.59 5.68 -14.05
CA ALA A 525 2.13 5.54 -14.23
C ALA A 525 1.59 4.19 -13.72
N ARG A 526 1.81 3.94 -12.44
CA ARG A 526 1.43 2.74 -11.67
C ARG A 526 1.36 3.06 -10.18
N SER A 527 0.91 2.10 -9.38
CA SER A 527 1.12 2.16 -7.94
C SER A 527 2.62 2.24 -7.58
N PRO A 528 2.97 2.71 -6.37
CA PRO A 528 4.31 2.56 -5.81
C PRO A 528 4.75 1.10 -5.81
N GLY A 529 6.04 0.83 -5.55
CA GLY A 529 6.53 -0.53 -5.33
C GLY A 529 5.67 -1.30 -4.31
N THR A 530 5.71 -2.63 -4.33
CA THR A 530 4.85 -3.48 -3.46
C THR A 530 4.83 -3.01 -2.01
N ALA A 531 6.00 -2.78 -1.43
CA ALA A 531 6.12 -2.33 -0.05
C ALA A 531 5.50 -0.94 0.17
N GLY A 532 5.71 0.00 -0.75
CA GLY A 532 5.04 1.31 -0.76
C GLY A 532 3.52 1.19 -0.84
N THR A 533 2.99 0.30 -1.70
CA THR A 533 1.54 0.06 -1.80
C THR A 533 0.96 -0.49 -0.48
N TRP A 534 1.66 -1.41 0.18
CA TRP A 534 1.28 -1.88 1.52
C TRP A 534 1.35 -0.76 2.56
N ALA A 535 2.38 0.08 2.50
CA ALA A 535 2.55 1.22 3.41
C ALA A 535 1.37 2.20 3.29
N THR A 536 0.97 2.56 2.06
CA THR A 536 -0.20 3.41 1.81
C THR A 536 -1.49 2.75 2.32
N LEU A 537 -1.69 1.46 2.01
CA LEU A 537 -2.88 0.72 2.45
C LEU A 537 -2.99 0.70 3.98
N TYR A 538 -1.91 0.40 4.68
CA TYR A 538 -1.94 0.29 6.12
C TYR A 538 -2.03 1.66 6.79
N THR A 539 -1.38 2.68 6.25
CA THR A 539 -1.36 4.02 6.85
C THR A 539 -2.67 4.78 6.61
N TYR A 540 -3.25 4.68 5.41
CA TYR A 540 -4.40 5.48 4.97
C TYR A 540 -5.67 4.68 4.73
N GLY A 541 -5.59 3.35 4.62
CA GLY A 541 -6.72 2.50 4.25
C GLY A 541 -7.06 2.56 2.76
N VAL A 542 -6.14 3.02 1.91
CA VAL A 542 -6.29 3.16 0.44
C VAL A 542 -5.43 2.12 -0.26
N ASP A 543 -6.05 1.18 -0.96
CA ASP A 543 -5.34 0.11 -1.69
C ASP A 543 -5.08 0.53 -3.14
N MET A 544 -3.87 1.03 -3.39
CA MET A 544 -3.44 1.48 -4.73
C MET A 544 -3.47 0.36 -5.77
N GLY A 545 -3.23 -0.90 -5.36
CA GLY A 545 -3.29 -2.04 -6.24
C GLY A 545 -4.72 -2.37 -6.67
N ALA A 546 -5.65 -2.34 -5.72
CA ALA A 546 -7.08 -2.48 -5.99
C ALA A 546 -7.60 -1.37 -6.93
N LEU A 547 -7.13 -0.13 -6.73
CA LEU A 547 -7.48 1.00 -7.59
C LEU A 547 -6.95 0.81 -9.02
N GLN A 548 -5.73 0.32 -9.18
CA GLN A 548 -5.16 0.05 -10.50
C GLN A 548 -5.95 -1.04 -11.25
N LEU A 549 -6.41 -2.09 -10.54
CA LEU A 549 -7.31 -3.11 -11.09
C LEU A 549 -8.67 -2.54 -11.51
N LEU A 550 -9.28 -1.69 -10.69
CA LEU A 550 -10.56 -1.06 -11.00
C LEU A 550 -10.46 -0.08 -12.18
N HIS A 551 -9.34 0.64 -12.29
CA HIS A 551 -9.05 1.49 -13.42
C HIS A 551 -8.98 0.69 -14.74
N ALA A 552 -8.28 -0.45 -14.73
CA ALA A 552 -8.13 -1.31 -15.90
C ALA A 552 -9.46 -1.83 -16.49
N VAL A 553 -10.52 -1.86 -15.69
CA VAL A 553 -11.88 -2.28 -16.12
C VAL A 553 -12.91 -1.14 -16.14
N GLY A 554 -12.47 0.11 -15.91
CA GLY A 554 -13.31 1.30 -15.94
C GLY A 554 -14.37 1.39 -14.84
N ASP A 555 -14.13 0.81 -13.65
CA ASP A 555 -15.11 0.81 -12.56
C ASP A 555 -15.01 2.06 -11.67
N GLN A 556 -15.59 3.14 -12.17
CA GLN A 556 -15.56 4.47 -11.53
C GLN A 556 -16.12 4.50 -10.10
N GLU A 557 -17.25 3.83 -9.83
CA GLU A 557 -17.96 3.96 -8.55
C GLU A 557 -17.15 3.31 -7.43
N ARG A 558 -16.61 2.10 -7.67
CA ARG A 558 -15.75 1.42 -6.70
C ARG A 558 -14.38 2.09 -6.62
N PHE A 559 -13.83 2.59 -7.72
CA PHE A 559 -12.58 3.35 -7.72
C PHE A 559 -12.69 4.56 -6.78
N ALA A 560 -13.69 5.42 -7.00
CA ALA A 560 -13.89 6.62 -6.18
C ALA A 560 -14.18 6.31 -4.70
N SER A 561 -14.91 5.22 -4.43
CA SER A 561 -15.15 4.73 -3.07
C SER A 561 -13.86 4.33 -2.37
N LEU A 562 -13.01 3.52 -3.01
CA LEU A 562 -11.78 2.98 -2.42
C LEU A 562 -10.63 4.00 -2.38
N SER A 563 -10.73 5.13 -3.08
CA SER A 563 -9.78 6.24 -2.97
C SER A 563 -9.90 7.01 -1.65
N GLN A 564 -10.96 6.81 -0.86
CA GLN A 564 -11.19 7.60 0.35
C GLN A 564 -10.29 7.12 1.51
N PRO A 565 -9.40 7.95 2.07
CA PRO A 565 -8.59 7.57 3.22
C PRO A 565 -9.43 7.47 4.50
N PHE A 566 -8.81 7.16 5.64
CA PHE A 566 -9.47 7.34 6.95
C PHE A 566 -9.77 8.83 7.21
N SER A 567 -10.74 9.15 8.07
CA SER A 567 -10.94 10.54 8.48
C SER A 567 -9.90 10.96 9.53
N SER A 568 -9.28 12.13 9.41
CA SER A 568 -8.12 12.57 10.21
C SER A 568 -8.34 12.62 11.74
N THR A 569 -7.34 12.21 12.55
CA THR A 569 -7.24 12.59 14.00
C THR A 569 -5.81 12.68 14.57
N LEU A 570 -4.76 12.97 13.80
CA LEU A 570 -3.43 13.29 14.38
C LEU A 570 -3.30 14.78 14.74
N GLY A 571 -4.24 15.36 15.48
CA GLY A 571 -4.13 16.71 16.07
C GLY A 571 -3.78 17.87 15.13
N ARG A 572 -3.81 17.67 13.82
CA ARG A 572 -3.53 18.65 12.78
C ARG A 572 -4.85 19.02 12.14
N ASP A 573 -5.44 20.14 12.55
CA ASP A 573 -6.59 20.80 11.92
C ASP A 573 -6.24 21.38 10.52
N HIS A 574 -5.24 20.83 9.84
CA HIS A 574 -4.94 21.20 8.48
C HIS A 574 -5.97 20.55 7.57
N ALA A 575 -6.90 21.38 7.07
CA ALA A 575 -7.73 21.05 5.92
C ALA A 575 -6.84 20.46 4.82
N ASP A 576 -7.21 19.27 4.33
CA ASP A 576 -6.97 18.60 3.04
C ASP A 576 -5.94 19.16 2.05
N VAL A 577 -4.79 19.65 2.49
CA VAL A 577 -3.75 20.10 1.58
C VAL A 577 -2.53 19.19 1.64
N GLY A 578 -2.48 18.27 0.68
CA GLY A 578 -1.25 17.66 0.16
C GLY A 578 -0.60 16.55 1.00
N GLY A 579 -1.10 16.19 2.19
CA GLY A 579 -0.58 15.07 3.00
C GLY A 579 -1.48 13.84 3.08
N GLY A 580 -2.51 13.76 2.22
CA GLY A 580 -3.45 12.65 2.16
C GLY A 580 -4.35 12.48 3.37
N GLY A 581 -4.53 13.55 4.18
CA GLY A 581 -5.40 13.64 5.36
C GLY A 581 -6.12 12.34 5.73
N GLY A 582 -5.68 11.65 6.78
CA GLY A 582 -6.24 10.35 7.11
C GLY A 582 -5.26 9.27 7.57
N ALA A 583 -3.96 9.58 7.67
CA ALA A 583 -3.03 8.66 8.28
C ALA A 583 -3.42 8.32 9.72
N GLN A 584 -3.45 7.03 10.06
CA GLN A 584 -3.71 6.58 11.43
C GLN A 584 -2.46 6.60 12.33
N TYR A 585 -1.26 6.70 11.76
CA TYR A 585 0.03 6.73 12.45
C TYR A 585 1.14 7.26 11.53
N TRP A 586 2.35 7.39 12.06
CA TRP A 586 3.57 7.50 11.24
C TRP A 586 3.99 6.12 10.75
N GLY A 587 4.33 5.98 9.48
CA GLY A 587 4.81 4.74 8.86
C GLY A 587 6.17 4.93 8.21
N ALA A 588 7.01 3.90 8.22
CA ALA A 588 8.29 3.89 7.51
C ALA A 588 8.36 2.65 6.61
N HIS A 589 8.67 2.87 5.34
CA HIS A 589 9.14 1.82 4.45
C HIS A 589 10.67 1.81 4.50
N CYS A 590 11.22 0.91 5.32
CA CYS A 590 12.65 0.78 5.55
C CYS A 590 13.21 -0.27 4.60
N MET A 591 14.06 0.13 3.68
CA MET A 591 14.71 -0.75 2.72
C MET A 591 16.13 -1.06 3.19
N ILE A 592 16.51 -2.34 3.16
CA ILE A 592 17.85 -2.79 3.55
C ILE A 592 18.71 -2.85 2.28
N PRO A 593 19.65 -1.93 2.06
CA PRO A 593 20.42 -1.89 0.82
C PRO A 593 21.37 -3.07 0.68
N VAL A 594 21.63 -3.49 -0.55
CA VAL A 594 22.81 -4.32 -0.85
C VAL A 594 24.03 -3.41 -0.77
N HIS A 595 24.75 -3.43 0.36
CA HIS A 595 25.78 -2.43 0.67
C HIS A 595 27.17 -2.75 0.10
N ARG A 596 27.37 -3.94 -0.47
CA ARG A 596 28.63 -4.39 -1.09
C ARG A 596 28.37 -5.51 -2.10
N ASP A 597 29.35 -5.83 -2.93
CA ASP A 597 29.27 -7.01 -3.80
C ASP A 597 29.21 -8.30 -2.97
N HIS A 598 28.46 -9.28 -3.48
CA HIS A 598 28.32 -10.62 -2.91
C HIS A 598 27.87 -10.62 -1.44
N VAL A 599 26.79 -9.91 -1.14
CA VAL A 599 26.08 -10.01 0.15
C VAL A 599 25.32 -11.32 0.16
N PHE A 600 25.65 -12.22 1.08
CA PHE A 600 24.89 -13.45 1.30
C PHE A 600 23.62 -13.13 2.09
N VAL A 601 22.47 -13.60 1.62
CA VAL A 601 21.15 -13.41 2.25
C VAL A 601 20.84 -14.64 3.10
N PRO A 602 21.02 -14.61 4.43
CA PRO A 602 20.82 -15.80 5.24
C PRO A 602 19.34 -16.24 5.25
N PRO A 603 19.03 -17.55 5.13
CA PRO A 603 17.68 -18.04 5.35
C PRO A 603 17.16 -17.64 6.74
N GLY A 604 15.97 -17.03 6.80
CA GLY A 604 15.42 -16.50 8.06
C GLY A 604 15.99 -15.14 8.47
N PHE A 605 16.64 -14.40 7.56
CA PHE A 605 17.21 -13.07 7.81
C PHE A 605 16.30 -12.13 8.62
N ILE A 606 15.02 -12.03 8.23
CA ILE A 606 14.04 -11.17 8.90
C ILE A 606 13.85 -11.60 10.37
N ASP A 607 13.73 -12.90 10.63
CA ASP A 607 13.55 -13.43 11.98
C ASP A 607 14.80 -13.18 12.85
N MET A 608 16.00 -13.27 12.26
CA MET A 608 17.25 -12.93 12.94
C MET A 608 17.27 -11.46 13.37
N VAL A 609 16.91 -10.55 12.46
CA VAL A 609 16.80 -9.11 12.78
C VAL A 609 15.83 -8.89 13.94
N LEU A 610 14.62 -9.47 13.88
CA LEU A 610 13.61 -9.28 14.92
C LEU A 610 13.98 -9.94 16.25
N ALA A 611 14.79 -11.00 16.24
CA ALA A 611 15.29 -11.64 17.45
C ALA A 611 16.28 -10.76 18.23
N GLU A 612 17.07 -9.93 17.55
CA GLU A 612 18.01 -8.99 18.20
C GLU A 612 17.32 -7.73 18.74
N ILE A 613 16.23 -7.30 18.10
CA ILE A 613 15.44 -6.12 18.50
C ILE A 613 13.96 -6.45 18.76
N PRO A 614 13.66 -7.35 19.72
CA PRO A 614 12.31 -7.90 19.90
C PRO A 614 11.26 -6.85 20.27
N HIS A 615 11.67 -5.75 20.90
CA HIS A 615 10.80 -4.65 21.28
C HIS A 615 10.19 -3.91 20.07
N ILE A 616 10.80 -3.99 18.88
CA ILE A 616 10.29 -3.38 17.65
C ILE A 616 9.22 -4.26 16.98
N SER A 617 9.15 -5.56 17.29
CA SER A 617 8.23 -6.50 16.62
C SER A 617 6.75 -6.05 16.64
N ALA A 618 6.31 -5.41 17.73
CA ALA A 618 4.95 -4.87 17.83
C ALA A 618 4.66 -3.68 16.90
N HIS A 619 5.72 -3.08 16.34
CA HIS A 619 5.71 -1.97 15.40
C HIS A 619 6.00 -2.39 13.96
N VAL A 620 6.30 -3.66 13.70
CA VAL A 620 6.49 -4.19 12.34
C VAL A 620 5.14 -4.67 11.80
N SER A 621 4.66 -4.00 10.76
CA SER A 621 3.42 -4.38 10.08
C SER A 621 3.62 -5.42 8.98
N ARG A 622 4.83 -5.45 8.39
CA ARG A 622 5.25 -6.39 7.36
C ARG A 622 6.77 -6.35 7.22
N ALA A 623 7.38 -7.45 6.80
CA ALA A 623 8.74 -7.49 6.30
C ALA A 623 8.82 -8.58 5.22
N GLU A 624 9.59 -8.36 4.15
CA GLU A 624 9.84 -9.36 3.10
C GLU A 624 11.23 -9.18 2.50
N LEU A 625 11.71 -10.22 1.83
CA LEU A 625 12.95 -10.19 1.06
C LEU A 625 12.75 -9.57 -0.34
N TYR A 626 13.80 -8.95 -0.86
CA TYR A 626 13.97 -8.51 -2.24
C TYR A 626 15.01 -9.33 -3.01
N ALA A 627 15.66 -10.29 -2.34
CA ALA A 627 16.61 -11.22 -2.91
C ALA A 627 16.34 -12.63 -2.35
N GLU A 628 16.69 -13.66 -3.12
CA GLU A 628 16.40 -15.05 -2.75
C GLU A 628 17.16 -15.46 -1.48
N ALA A 629 16.46 -16.06 -0.52
CA ALA A 629 17.08 -16.58 0.69
C ALA A 629 18.10 -17.69 0.37
N GLY A 630 19.29 -17.61 0.96
CA GLY A 630 20.40 -18.52 0.70
C GLY A 630 21.21 -18.21 -0.56
N SER A 631 20.96 -17.05 -1.21
CA SER A 631 21.72 -16.59 -2.38
C SER A 631 22.69 -15.47 -2.02
N SER A 632 23.66 -15.23 -2.91
CA SER A 632 24.57 -14.07 -2.86
C SER A 632 24.12 -13.04 -3.89
N VAL A 633 23.99 -11.78 -3.48
CA VAL A 633 23.49 -10.67 -4.30
C VAL A 633 24.48 -9.51 -4.31
N SER A 634 24.66 -8.86 -5.46
CA SER A 634 25.44 -7.63 -5.61
C SER A 634 24.55 -6.43 -5.96
N PRO A 635 25.01 -5.18 -5.79
CA PRO A 635 24.20 -3.99 -6.09
C PRO A 635 23.72 -3.90 -7.55
N GLY A 636 24.40 -4.57 -8.47
CA GLY A 636 23.99 -4.68 -9.87
C GLY A 636 22.81 -5.64 -10.11
N ASP A 637 22.58 -6.59 -9.20
CA ASP A 637 21.53 -7.62 -9.29
C ASP A 637 20.23 -7.14 -8.61
N SER A 638 20.36 -6.54 -7.43
CA SER A 638 19.26 -5.92 -6.67
C SER A 638 19.77 -4.72 -5.88
N ALA A 639 18.93 -3.69 -5.76
CA ALA A 639 19.23 -2.54 -4.90
C ALA A 639 19.10 -2.88 -3.40
N TRP A 640 18.28 -3.87 -3.06
CA TRP A 640 17.91 -4.18 -1.68
C TRP A 640 17.88 -5.68 -1.40
N VAL A 641 18.17 -6.04 -0.14
CA VAL A 641 18.08 -7.41 0.39
C VAL A 641 16.66 -7.69 0.90
N ALA A 642 16.07 -6.73 1.60
CA ALA A 642 14.78 -6.86 2.28
C ALA A 642 14.15 -5.49 2.53
N TYR A 643 12.91 -5.49 3.00
CA TYR A 643 12.29 -4.30 3.58
C TYR A 643 11.53 -4.62 4.87
N PHE A 644 11.35 -3.59 5.71
CA PHE A 644 10.50 -3.59 6.89
C PHE A 644 9.51 -2.42 6.80
N LEU A 645 8.23 -2.69 7.02
CA LEU A 645 7.20 -1.66 7.19
C LEU A 645 6.95 -1.42 8.67
N LEU A 646 7.51 -0.34 9.19
CA LEU A 646 7.38 0.06 10.59
C LEU A 646 6.23 1.05 10.76
N PHE A 647 5.62 1.09 11.94
CA PHE A 647 4.67 2.13 12.31
C PHE A 647 4.81 2.59 13.76
N SER A 648 4.51 3.87 13.99
CA SER A 648 4.54 4.51 15.31
C SER A 648 3.29 5.36 15.52
N LYS A 649 2.53 5.00 16.57
CA LYS A 649 1.42 5.81 17.11
C LYS A 649 1.89 6.85 18.13
N VAL A 650 3.19 6.89 18.43
CA VAL A 650 3.79 7.83 19.41
C VAL A 650 4.09 9.15 18.71
N ASP A 651 5.17 9.18 17.93
CA ASP A 651 5.54 10.28 17.06
C ASP A 651 6.48 9.80 15.95
N ARG A 652 6.87 10.73 15.07
CA ARG A 652 7.81 10.51 13.97
C ARG A 652 9.21 10.15 14.46
N ARG A 653 9.63 10.71 15.59
CA ARG A 653 10.99 10.51 16.09
C ARG A 653 11.18 9.06 16.56
N HIS A 654 10.21 8.54 17.31
CA HIS A 654 10.18 7.13 17.72
C HIS A 654 10.25 6.19 16.51
N LEU A 655 9.60 6.53 15.39
CA LEU A 655 9.68 5.75 14.16
C LEU A 655 11.10 5.76 13.54
N LEU A 656 11.74 6.93 13.48
CA LEU A 656 13.10 7.08 12.94
C LEU A 656 14.14 6.34 13.79
N GLU A 657 13.98 6.34 15.11
CA GLU A 657 14.82 5.57 16.05
C GLU A 657 14.69 4.06 15.79
N MET A 658 13.47 3.55 15.61
CA MET A 658 13.25 2.14 15.25
C MET A 658 13.84 1.79 13.88
N TYR A 659 13.68 2.65 12.88
CA TYR A 659 14.31 2.46 11.56
C TYR A 659 15.84 2.35 11.68
N HIS A 660 16.48 3.26 12.41
CA HIS A 660 17.93 3.25 12.55
C HIS A 660 18.43 1.95 13.19
N LEU A 661 17.73 1.46 14.22
CA LEU A 661 18.02 0.16 14.84
C LEU A 661 17.87 -0.99 13.84
N VAL A 662 16.78 -1.04 13.09
CA VAL A 662 16.55 -2.08 12.06
C VAL A 662 17.67 -2.06 11.01
N ALA A 663 18.05 -0.87 10.51
CA ALA A 663 19.10 -0.73 9.52
C ALA A 663 20.47 -1.18 10.05
N GLN A 664 20.82 -0.79 11.29
CA GLN A 664 22.08 -1.16 11.93
C GLN A 664 22.18 -2.67 12.17
N VAL A 665 21.15 -3.28 12.75
CA VAL A 665 21.09 -4.72 13.04
C VAL A 665 21.11 -5.54 11.74
N SER A 666 20.30 -5.13 10.76
CA SER A 666 20.28 -5.76 9.43
C SER A 666 21.67 -5.81 8.81
N ARG A 667 22.40 -4.69 8.86
CA ARG A 667 23.77 -4.62 8.34
C ARG A 667 24.75 -5.51 9.12
N SER A 668 24.67 -5.55 10.46
CA SER A 668 25.52 -6.42 11.29
C SER A 668 25.36 -7.89 10.90
N ILE A 669 24.12 -8.35 10.79
CA ILE A 669 23.80 -9.74 10.42
C ILE A 669 24.35 -10.08 9.02
N LEU A 670 24.17 -9.19 8.03
CA LEU A 670 24.69 -9.40 6.67
C LEU A 670 26.23 -9.37 6.59
N ASP A 671 26.89 -8.63 7.48
CA ASP A 671 28.35 -8.59 7.55
C ASP A 671 28.94 -9.80 8.30
N GLU A 672 28.22 -10.38 9.27
CA GLU A 672 28.62 -11.59 9.99
C GLU A 672 28.51 -12.86 9.13
N HIS A 673 27.52 -12.94 8.24
CA HIS A 673 27.28 -14.10 7.37
C HIS A 673 28.07 -13.99 6.06
N MET A 674 29.39 -13.79 6.14
CA MET A 674 30.24 -13.91 4.95
C MET A 674 30.30 -15.39 4.52
N GLU A 675 30.16 -15.68 3.23
CA GLU A 675 30.57 -16.99 2.71
C GLU A 675 32.05 -17.21 3.09
N ASP A 676 32.35 -18.31 3.78
CA ASP A 676 33.72 -18.77 4.02
C ASP A 676 34.39 -19.03 2.66
N ARG A 677 35.09 -18.02 2.13
CA ARG A 677 35.82 -18.09 0.86
C ARG A 677 37.11 -18.93 0.95
N GLU A 678 37.38 -19.60 2.06
CA GLU A 678 38.60 -20.40 2.23
C GLU A 678 38.57 -21.73 1.44
N ASP A 679 37.40 -22.24 1.02
CA ASP A 679 37.32 -23.54 0.33
C ASP A 679 37.28 -23.48 -1.22
N MET A 680 37.32 -22.29 -1.84
CA MET A 680 37.32 -22.17 -3.33
C MET A 680 38.64 -21.69 -3.95
N THR A 681 39.69 -21.45 -3.18
CA THR A 681 41.05 -21.20 -3.72
C THR A 681 41.95 -22.44 -3.76
N LEU A 682 41.46 -23.61 -3.37
CA LEU A 682 42.13 -24.91 -3.51
C LEU A 682 41.55 -25.77 -4.65
N SER A 683 41.33 -25.17 -5.81
CA SER A 683 41.38 -25.91 -7.08
C SER A 683 41.83 -24.96 -8.19
N VAL A 684 43.15 -24.81 -8.28
CA VAL A 684 43.86 -24.24 -9.44
C VAL A 684 43.84 -25.25 -10.58
#